data_AF-A0A535VJG1-F1
#
_entry.id   AF-A0A535VJG1-F1
#
_cell.length_a   1.000
_cell.length_b   1.000
_cell.length_c   1.000
_cell.angle_alpha   90.00
_cell.angle_beta   90.00
_cell.angle_gamma   90.00
#
_symmetry.space_group_name_H-M   'P 1'
#
loop_
_entity.id
_entity.type
_entity.pdbx_description
1 polymer ?
#
loop_
_entity_poly.entity_id
_entity_poly.type
_entity_poly.pdbx_seq_one_letter_code
_entity_poly.pdbx_strand_id
1 'polypeptide(L)'
;MTQKKESNSPVSQEEHAQLEHVLEQFHQIANELHTSTKKEDAEAVLTDINRLAETSQVAFLKALSKERTSDAADIMIALNELSPNKSIRKEARRSLLRLEAAKVYPQWKPPVVRTPVVGLPLAHPPRFWKGYVTQSREEGEVQLILCWEQGIDYSEARMFIFLLDFWEQGLKEFIQDLTNKRGVEAQIQHMRAQLPDIILADCTLAEARRLVEEALTVNAWRGTTPHKEYRHYLPIFKQLVTDAEDVGEDRGLTFINPKLESDEVVATFVTAWSLGDFGLNYDLLARDSRIREGLDRDEWIERHHAWANEARPTRFQLSYIREREVSAPLLWLPSSVSGRGSSTRKEVEMSWSLELSDTQLSGTLQEMPMGTAVYKETGRHWFWTSYTLEREQDGWRIRQMTDEGAKAQSMSMEELQQRIDEHDRRINEVIQQNPGEYEKRELTQELIWRMTQTIFYDDALIVHLPLERMYYGDAYTRAISLGAIERAIVYLERLTRNFVEQRGELLRQLAITQSGLGEYYGERGLKERAMHFDTLAEASIREALTLLDDISGHAVLAELLMKYNDRLDEAEEQLYRAKDLAAVSEEEAMIENDLASISVRRDNLEEALRHYQRVAEIDPNFEGVWFQIGLMQRNLQRFAEARGTYLQAIEREPLDMRPYSELCAMYMNEREPEKAREIVERGLRNIPRSAHLLALLASIFMETGDLRRAQSTLAEAEEIDAKLEIVQSLRDELNRRLKK
;
A
#
# COMPACT_ATOMS: atom_id res chain seq x y z
N MET A 1 -65.49 -18.29 3.07
CA MET A 1 -66.76 -17.57 3.29
C MET A 1 -66.66 -16.83 4.61
N THR A 2 -66.60 -15.50 4.58
CA THR A 2 -67.18 -14.60 5.60
C THR A 2 -67.09 -13.14 5.11
N GLN A 3 -68.17 -12.76 4.42
CA GLN A 3 -68.79 -11.44 4.20
C GLN A 3 -67.92 -10.17 4.09
N LYS A 4 -67.79 -9.70 2.85
CA LYS A 4 -67.76 -8.29 2.45
C LYS A 4 -68.99 -7.58 3.05
N LYS A 5 -68.79 -6.51 3.82
CA LYS A 5 -69.87 -5.59 4.23
C LYS A 5 -69.64 -4.28 3.47
N GLU A 6 -70.26 -4.16 2.30
CA GLU A 6 -70.44 -2.88 1.62
C GLU A 6 -71.51 -2.09 2.40
N SER A 7 -71.12 -1.01 3.07
CA SER A 7 -72.06 -0.06 3.69
C SER A 7 -72.20 1.17 2.80
N ASN A 8 -73.03 1.06 1.76
CA ASN A 8 -73.64 2.23 1.12
C ASN A 8 -74.86 2.61 1.96
N SER A 9 -74.71 3.57 2.88
CA SER A 9 -75.86 4.34 3.38
C SER A 9 -76.05 5.55 2.47
N PRO A 10 -77.22 5.75 1.85
CA PRO A 10 -77.49 6.93 1.05
C PRO A 10 -77.57 8.14 1.97
N VAL A 11 -76.79 9.16 1.64
CA VAL A 11 -76.81 10.50 2.25
C VAL A 11 -78.26 11.00 2.28
N SER A 12 -78.75 11.45 3.44
CA SER A 12 -80.11 11.99 3.59
C SER A 12 -80.30 13.20 2.66
N GLN A 13 -81.52 13.48 2.18
CA GLN A 13 -81.78 14.67 1.34
C GLN A 13 -81.30 15.98 2.00
N GLU A 14 -81.32 16.03 3.33
CA GLU A 14 -80.85 17.17 4.12
C GLU A 14 -79.31 17.26 4.15
N GLU A 15 -78.63 16.11 4.25
CA GLU A 15 -77.17 16.01 4.21
C GLU A 15 -76.62 16.31 2.79
N HIS A 16 -77.39 16.01 1.74
CA HIS A 16 -77.04 16.33 0.36
C HIS A 16 -77.12 17.84 0.10
N ALA A 17 -78.16 18.51 0.59
CA ALA A 17 -78.31 19.96 0.48
C ALA A 17 -77.18 20.71 1.23
N GLN A 18 -76.78 20.22 2.40
CA GLN A 18 -75.64 20.77 3.15
C GLN A 18 -74.30 20.55 2.44
N LEU A 19 -74.12 19.38 1.82
CA LEU A 19 -72.92 19.07 1.04
C LEU A 19 -72.82 19.97 -0.21
N GLU A 20 -73.90 20.15 -0.96
CA GLU A 20 -73.94 21.04 -2.12
C GLU A 20 -73.65 22.49 -1.72
N HIS A 21 -74.20 22.96 -0.61
CA HIS A 21 -73.95 24.31 -0.12
C HIS A 21 -72.47 24.58 0.18
N VAL A 22 -71.78 23.65 0.85
CA VAL A 22 -70.35 23.78 1.16
C VAL A 22 -69.48 23.60 -0.09
N LEU A 23 -69.90 22.78 -1.04
CA LEU A 23 -69.24 22.65 -2.35
C LEU A 23 -69.39 23.89 -3.22
N GLU A 24 -70.45 24.68 -3.10
CA GLU A 24 -70.57 25.95 -3.82
C GLU A 24 -69.65 27.04 -3.23
N GLN A 25 -69.29 26.92 -1.95
CA GLN A 25 -68.54 27.92 -1.20
C GLN A 25 -67.06 27.61 -1.04
N PHE A 26 -66.56 26.47 -1.53
CA PHE A 26 -65.19 26.04 -1.23
C PHE A 26 -64.12 27.04 -1.68
N HIS A 27 -64.29 27.72 -2.81
CA HIS A 27 -63.38 28.78 -3.24
C HIS A 27 -63.31 29.94 -2.24
N GLN A 28 -64.45 30.31 -1.64
CA GLN A 28 -64.49 31.33 -0.59
C GLN A 28 -63.79 30.83 0.68
N ILE A 29 -64.04 29.57 1.09
CA ILE A 29 -63.38 28.94 2.25
C ILE A 29 -61.86 28.91 2.06
N ALA A 30 -61.37 28.56 0.87
CA ALA A 30 -59.94 28.58 0.56
C ALA A 30 -59.35 30.00 0.66
N ASN A 31 -60.06 31.01 0.17
CA ASN A 31 -59.61 32.40 0.29
C ASN A 31 -59.59 32.88 1.76
N GLU A 32 -60.58 32.48 2.57
CA GLU A 32 -60.62 32.77 4.01
C GLU A 32 -59.47 32.08 4.76
N LEU A 33 -59.07 30.86 4.36
CA LEU A 33 -57.86 30.20 4.87
C LEU A 33 -56.61 31.05 4.61
N HIS A 34 -56.44 31.61 3.41
CA HIS A 34 -55.32 32.51 3.08
C HIS A 34 -55.29 33.78 3.93
N THR A 35 -56.44 34.24 4.42
CA THR A 35 -56.53 35.38 5.34
C THR A 35 -56.37 35.02 6.82
N SER A 36 -56.34 33.73 7.15
CA SER A 36 -56.22 33.24 8.53
C SER A 36 -54.77 33.26 9.01
N THR A 37 -54.47 34.06 10.03
CA THR A 37 -53.10 34.24 10.54
C THR A 37 -52.76 33.34 11.73
N LYS A 38 -53.76 32.86 12.46
CA LYS A 38 -53.61 31.96 13.61
C LYS A 38 -54.33 30.63 13.38
N LYS A 39 -53.94 29.62 14.16
CA LYS A 39 -54.54 28.28 14.08
C LYS A 39 -56.04 28.32 14.40
N GLU A 40 -56.44 29.11 15.39
CA GLU A 40 -57.83 29.25 15.81
C GLU A 40 -58.69 29.89 14.71
N ASP A 41 -58.12 30.81 13.93
CA ASP A 41 -58.80 31.45 12.78
C ASP A 41 -59.02 30.42 11.67
N ALA A 42 -58.01 29.60 11.35
CA ALA A 42 -58.12 28.55 10.34
C ALA A 42 -59.08 27.42 10.77
N GLU A 43 -59.13 27.06 12.05
CA GLU A 43 -60.12 26.12 12.59
C GLU A 43 -61.55 26.69 12.52
N ALA A 44 -61.71 28.01 12.73
CA ALA A 44 -62.99 28.69 12.58
C ALA A 44 -63.50 28.61 11.13
N VAL A 45 -62.64 28.87 10.14
CA VAL A 45 -62.97 28.76 8.71
C VAL A 45 -63.41 27.34 8.32
N LEU A 46 -62.83 26.30 8.93
CA LEU A 46 -63.20 24.91 8.67
C LEU A 46 -64.42 24.42 9.47
N THR A 47 -65.01 25.25 10.32
CA THR A 47 -66.05 24.82 11.27
C THR A 47 -67.28 24.25 10.56
N ASP A 48 -67.71 24.86 9.46
CA ASP A 48 -68.90 24.42 8.74
C ASP A 48 -68.66 23.09 8.02
N ILE A 49 -67.44 22.85 7.51
CA ILE A 49 -67.05 21.54 6.98
C ILE A 49 -66.99 20.49 8.10
N ASN A 50 -66.39 20.83 9.24
CA ASN A 50 -66.21 19.90 10.36
C ASN A 50 -67.53 19.53 11.06
N ARG A 51 -68.59 20.34 10.91
CA ARG A 51 -69.94 20.07 11.42
C ARG A 51 -70.74 19.09 10.56
N LEU A 52 -70.34 18.87 9.30
CA LEU A 52 -70.99 17.88 8.43
C LEU A 52 -70.83 16.47 9.02
N ALA A 53 -71.77 15.57 8.71
CA ALA A 53 -71.61 14.15 9.02
C ALA A 53 -70.33 13.59 8.36
N GLU A 54 -69.68 12.60 8.99
CA GLU A 54 -68.42 12.03 8.50
C GLU A 54 -68.54 11.50 7.05
N THR A 55 -69.70 10.91 6.71
CA THR A 55 -70.03 10.46 5.36
C THR A 55 -70.06 11.61 4.35
N SER A 56 -70.62 12.76 4.73
CA SER A 56 -70.66 13.98 3.92
C SER A 56 -69.29 14.65 3.80
N GLN A 57 -68.46 14.64 4.85
CA GLN A 57 -67.07 15.14 4.78
C GLN A 57 -66.21 14.29 3.83
N VAL A 58 -66.37 12.96 3.85
CA VAL A 58 -65.68 12.08 2.91
C VAL A 58 -66.18 12.29 1.48
N ALA A 59 -67.48 12.50 1.29
CA ALA A 59 -68.06 12.83 -0.02
C ALA A 59 -67.54 14.18 -0.54
N PHE A 60 -67.44 15.18 0.34
CA PHE A 60 -66.87 16.50 0.06
C PHE A 60 -65.41 16.42 -0.41
N LEU A 61 -64.55 15.71 0.33
CA LEU A 61 -63.15 15.52 -0.05
C LEU A 61 -63.00 14.81 -1.41
N LYS A 62 -63.85 13.83 -1.69
CA LYS A 62 -63.88 13.14 -2.99
C LYS A 62 -64.35 14.06 -4.12
N ALA A 63 -65.33 14.92 -3.87
CA ALA A 63 -65.78 15.91 -4.84
C ALA A 63 -64.68 16.94 -5.13
N LEU A 64 -64.07 17.53 -4.09
CA LEU A 64 -62.93 18.45 -4.23
C LEU A 64 -61.76 17.85 -5.00
N SER A 65 -61.49 16.54 -4.83
CA SER A 65 -60.41 15.86 -5.58
C SER A 65 -60.63 15.82 -7.09
N LYS A 66 -61.87 16.04 -7.56
CA LYS A 66 -62.21 16.10 -8.98
C LYS A 66 -62.10 17.50 -9.57
N GLU A 67 -62.20 18.55 -8.75
CA GLU A 67 -62.11 19.95 -9.19
C GLU A 67 -60.71 20.32 -9.69
N ARG A 68 -59.66 19.68 -9.17
CA ARG A 68 -58.25 19.87 -9.59
C ARG A 68 -57.78 21.33 -9.53
N THR A 69 -58.21 22.07 -8.51
CA THR A 69 -57.79 23.46 -8.25
C THR A 69 -56.85 23.56 -7.05
N SER A 70 -56.04 24.61 -6.98
CA SER A 70 -55.21 24.92 -5.80
C SER A 70 -56.07 25.11 -4.55
N ASP A 71 -57.25 25.70 -4.71
CA ASP A 71 -58.20 25.97 -3.62
C ASP A 71 -58.72 24.66 -3.00
N ALA A 72 -58.98 23.65 -3.83
CA ALA A 72 -59.31 22.32 -3.35
C ALA A 72 -58.12 21.68 -2.59
N ALA A 73 -56.89 21.88 -3.08
CA ALA A 73 -55.69 21.40 -2.39
C ALA A 73 -55.46 22.12 -1.05
N ASP A 74 -55.76 23.42 -0.97
CA ASP A 74 -55.66 24.25 0.23
C ASP A 74 -56.59 23.76 1.35
N ILE A 75 -57.84 23.48 1.01
CA ILE A 75 -58.80 22.91 1.97
C ILE A 75 -58.37 21.50 2.38
N MET A 76 -57.82 20.70 1.47
CA MET A 76 -57.34 19.35 1.80
C MET A 76 -56.15 19.35 2.75
N ILE A 77 -55.16 20.23 2.55
CA ILE A 77 -54.05 20.35 3.51
C ILE A 77 -54.56 20.91 4.85
N ALA A 78 -55.52 21.85 4.84
CA ALA A 78 -56.11 22.38 6.06
C ALA A 78 -56.89 21.31 6.85
N LEU A 79 -57.71 20.48 6.19
CA LEU A 79 -58.41 19.38 6.84
C LEU A 79 -57.47 18.23 7.25
N ASN A 80 -56.39 17.99 6.51
CA ASN A 80 -55.36 17.02 6.90
C ASN A 80 -54.69 17.43 8.23
N GLU A 81 -54.38 18.72 8.38
CA GLU A 81 -53.68 19.20 9.57
C GLU A 81 -54.62 19.51 10.76
N LEU A 82 -55.80 20.06 10.48
CA LEU A 82 -56.65 20.69 11.51
C LEU A 82 -57.99 19.98 11.77
N SER A 83 -58.43 19.02 10.94
CA SER A 83 -59.71 18.34 11.20
C SER A 83 -59.64 17.55 12.52
N PRO A 84 -60.65 17.62 13.41
CA PRO A 84 -60.65 16.86 14.65
C PRO A 84 -60.77 15.35 14.41
N ASN A 85 -61.36 14.92 13.27
CA ASN A 85 -61.60 13.51 12.97
C ASN A 85 -60.40 12.85 12.25
N LYS A 86 -59.83 11.81 12.86
CA LYS A 86 -58.68 11.07 12.35
C LYS A 86 -58.94 10.38 11.01
N SER A 87 -60.17 9.92 10.73
CA SER A 87 -60.50 9.31 9.44
C SER A 87 -60.49 10.34 8.31
N ILE A 88 -61.02 11.54 8.59
CA ILE A 88 -61.05 12.68 7.67
C ILE A 88 -59.65 13.18 7.36
N ARG A 89 -58.76 13.31 8.37
CA ARG A 89 -57.34 13.66 8.12
C ARG A 89 -56.66 12.68 7.16
N LYS A 90 -56.89 11.38 7.34
CA LYS A 90 -56.34 10.33 6.46
C LYS A 90 -56.89 10.41 5.04
N GLU A 91 -58.18 10.65 4.87
CA GLU A 91 -58.80 10.75 3.55
C GLU A 91 -58.44 12.07 2.84
N ALA A 92 -58.28 13.17 3.58
CA ALA A 92 -57.78 14.44 3.07
C ALA A 92 -56.34 14.30 2.56
N ARG A 93 -55.46 13.62 3.31
CA ARG A 93 -54.10 13.29 2.85
C ARG A 93 -54.10 12.43 1.58
N ARG A 94 -54.95 11.41 1.51
CA ARG A 94 -55.08 10.55 0.32
C ARG A 94 -55.59 11.33 -0.89
N SER A 95 -56.53 12.25 -0.69
CA SER A 95 -57.09 13.08 -1.75
C SER A 95 -56.07 14.13 -2.23
N LEU A 96 -55.28 14.69 -1.31
CA LEU A 96 -54.19 15.60 -1.62
C LEU A 96 -53.11 14.93 -2.47
N LEU A 97 -52.69 13.71 -2.13
CA LEU A 97 -51.75 12.92 -2.93
C LEU A 97 -52.25 12.69 -4.38
N ARG A 98 -53.57 12.58 -4.59
CA ARG A 98 -54.15 12.47 -5.94
C ARG A 98 -54.07 13.79 -6.71
N LEU A 99 -54.25 14.92 -6.04
CA LEU A 99 -54.08 16.25 -6.63
C LEU A 99 -52.60 16.53 -6.97
N GLU A 100 -51.68 16.14 -6.08
CA GLU A 100 -50.23 16.25 -6.31
C GLU A 100 -49.78 15.39 -7.50
N ALA A 101 -50.31 14.16 -7.63
CA ALA A 101 -50.08 13.32 -8.81
C ALA A 101 -50.60 13.98 -10.11
N ALA A 102 -51.62 14.83 -10.03
CA ALA A 102 -52.12 15.66 -11.12
C ALA A 102 -51.40 17.02 -11.23
N LYS A 103 -50.29 17.23 -10.51
CA LYS A 103 -49.49 18.46 -10.43
C LYS A 103 -50.24 19.69 -9.92
N VAL A 104 -51.25 19.49 -9.07
CA VAL A 104 -51.99 20.55 -8.37
C VAL A 104 -51.52 20.56 -6.91
N TYR A 105 -50.96 21.67 -6.47
CA TYR A 105 -50.34 21.80 -5.15
C TYR A 105 -51.06 22.88 -4.31
N PRO A 106 -51.13 22.71 -2.99
CA PRO A 106 -51.66 23.73 -2.11
C PRO A 106 -50.73 24.95 -2.10
N GLN A 107 -51.33 26.13 -2.08
CA GLN A 107 -50.67 27.42 -1.91
C GLN A 107 -50.74 27.91 -0.47
N TRP A 108 -51.75 27.48 0.28
CA TRP A 108 -51.92 27.80 1.69
C TRP A 108 -50.96 26.98 2.55
N LYS A 109 -50.32 27.63 3.53
CA LYS A 109 -49.41 26.99 4.49
C LYS A 109 -50.03 27.03 5.89
N PRO A 110 -50.15 25.89 6.59
CA PRO A 110 -50.70 25.84 7.93
C PRO A 110 -49.92 26.77 8.89
N PRO A 111 -50.60 27.59 9.72
CA PRO A 111 -49.96 28.39 10.76
C PRO A 111 -49.19 27.45 11.70
N VAL A 112 -47.85 27.52 11.66
CA VAL A 112 -46.97 26.60 12.36
C VAL A 112 -47.04 26.85 13.87
N VAL A 113 -47.82 26.06 14.60
CA VAL A 113 -47.55 25.81 16.02
C VAL A 113 -46.70 24.55 16.08
N ARG A 114 -45.37 24.72 16.06
CA ARG A 114 -44.46 23.70 16.59
C ARG A 114 -44.75 23.64 18.09
N THR A 115 -45.71 22.81 18.48
CA THR A 115 -45.70 22.31 19.84
C THR A 115 -44.33 21.64 20.01
N PRO A 116 -43.50 22.06 20.97
CA PRO A 116 -42.29 21.32 21.26
C PRO A 116 -42.74 19.88 21.44
N VAL A 117 -42.06 18.96 20.77
CA VAL A 117 -42.23 17.54 21.01
C VAL A 117 -41.87 17.37 22.48
N VAL A 118 -42.87 17.42 23.34
CA VAL A 118 -42.85 16.69 24.60
C VAL A 118 -42.57 15.28 24.14
N GLY A 119 -41.36 14.81 24.41
CA GLY A 119 -40.99 13.44 24.15
C GLY A 119 -42.06 12.55 24.77
N LEU A 120 -42.91 11.97 23.93
CA LEU A 120 -43.40 10.65 24.25
C LEU A 120 -42.12 9.83 24.35
N PRO A 121 -41.77 9.28 25.53
CA PRO A 121 -40.62 8.41 25.62
C PRO A 121 -40.86 7.32 24.57
N LEU A 122 -39.92 7.15 23.63
CA LEU A 122 -39.80 5.87 22.95
C LEU A 122 -39.79 4.86 24.09
N ALA A 123 -40.82 4.02 24.22
CA ALA A 123 -40.92 3.10 25.34
C ALA A 123 -39.64 2.23 25.47
N HIS A 124 -38.90 2.10 24.35
CA HIS A 124 -37.65 1.36 24.22
C HIS A 124 -36.67 2.08 23.26
N PRO A 125 -35.86 3.06 23.72
CA PRO A 125 -34.79 3.63 22.90
C PRO A 125 -33.71 2.56 22.64
N PRO A 126 -32.96 2.65 21.51
CA PRO A 126 -31.84 1.74 21.25
C PRO A 126 -30.84 1.76 22.40
N ARG A 127 -30.41 0.57 22.85
CA ARG A 127 -29.44 0.43 23.93
C ARG A 127 -28.17 -0.18 23.38
N PHE A 128 -27.02 0.44 23.67
CA PHE A 128 -25.74 -0.18 23.33
C PHE A 128 -25.65 -1.53 24.02
N TRP A 129 -25.33 -2.56 23.24
CA TRP A 129 -25.29 -3.93 23.72
C TRP A 129 -23.86 -4.38 23.93
N LYS A 130 -23.07 -4.41 22.85
CA LYS A 130 -21.69 -4.88 22.83
C LYS A 130 -20.93 -4.24 21.68
N GLY A 131 -19.62 -4.06 21.90
CA GLY A 131 -18.66 -3.73 20.86
C GLY A 131 -17.60 -4.80 20.76
N TYR A 132 -17.08 -5.01 19.56
CA TYR A 132 -15.96 -5.90 19.27
C TYR A 132 -14.92 -5.18 18.43
N VAL A 133 -13.65 -5.43 18.71
CA VAL A 133 -12.55 -4.81 17.99
C VAL A 133 -11.38 -5.79 17.83
N THR A 134 -10.75 -5.81 16.66
CA THR A 134 -9.54 -6.60 16.44
C THR A 134 -8.36 -5.99 17.17
N GLN A 135 -7.58 -6.79 17.89
CA GLN A 135 -6.31 -6.38 18.47
C GLN A 135 -5.21 -6.48 17.41
N SER A 136 -5.27 -5.57 16.43
CA SER A 136 -4.38 -5.50 15.26
C SER A 136 -3.93 -4.06 15.00
N ARG A 137 -3.96 -3.19 16.03
CA ARG A 137 -3.72 -1.75 15.86
C ARG A 137 -2.34 -1.44 15.27
N GLU A 138 -1.36 -2.30 15.51
CA GLU A 138 -0.01 -2.25 14.95
C GLU A 138 0.09 -2.51 13.45
N GLU A 139 -0.93 -3.15 12.85
CA GLU A 139 -1.01 -3.42 11.42
C GLU A 139 -1.57 -2.22 10.65
N GLY A 140 -1.93 -1.14 11.35
CA GLY A 140 -2.55 0.04 10.77
C GLY A 140 -4.04 -0.11 10.47
N GLU A 141 -4.57 -1.34 10.46
CA GLU A 141 -5.99 -1.60 10.22
C GLU A 141 -6.66 -2.29 11.41
N VAL A 142 -7.85 -1.80 11.75
CA VAL A 142 -8.68 -2.34 12.83
C VAL A 142 -10.11 -2.50 12.34
N GLN A 143 -10.68 -3.68 12.58
CA GLN A 143 -12.10 -3.91 12.38
C GLN A 143 -12.85 -3.67 13.69
N LEU A 144 -13.82 -2.76 13.66
CA LEU A 144 -14.64 -2.38 14.80
C LEU A 144 -16.11 -2.69 14.52
N ILE A 145 -16.79 -3.35 15.46
CA ILE A 145 -18.20 -3.72 15.35
C ILE A 145 -18.94 -3.20 16.57
N LEU A 146 -20.00 -2.44 16.36
CA LEU A 146 -20.85 -1.88 17.43
C LEU A 146 -22.28 -2.36 17.26
N CYS A 147 -22.86 -2.88 18.33
CA CYS A 147 -24.18 -3.48 18.33
C CYS A 147 -25.13 -2.75 19.29
N TRP A 148 -26.32 -2.41 18.82
CA TRP A 148 -27.42 -1.87 19.64
C TRP A 148 -28.62 -2.79 19.60
N GLU A 149 -29.22 -3.03 20.75
CA GLU A 149 -30.54 -3.66 20.84
C GLU A 149 -31.63 -2.61 20.63
N GLN A 150 -32.64 -2.95 19.82
CA GLN A 150 -33.76 -2.06 19.51
C GLN A 150 -35.05 -2.84 19.24
N GLY A 151 -36.16 -2.12 19.07
CA GLY A 151 -37.50 -2.69 18.91
C GLY A 151 -38.24 -2.83 20.25
N ILE A 152 -39.51 -3.22 20.19
CA ILE A 152 -40.42 -3.25 21.35
C ILE A 152 -39.91 -4.22 22.43
N ASP A 153 -39.38 -5.36 22.03
CA ASP A 153 -38.89 -6.41 22.94
C ASP A 153 -37.36 -6.53 22.95
N TYR A 154 -36.61 -5.57 22.39
CA TYR A 154 -35.15 -5.63 22.22
C TYR A 154 -34.66 -6.91 21.50
N SER A 155 -35.47 -7.46 20.59
CA SER A 155 -35.17 -8.66 19.82
C SER A 155 -34.34 -8.39 18.56
N GLU A 156 -34.37 -7.15 18.07
CA GLU A 156 -33.60 -6.70 16.92
C GLU A 156 -32.27 -6.10 17.37
N ALA A 157 -31.23 -6.33 16.58
CA ALA A 157 -29.90 -5.82 16.78
C ALA A 157 -29.46 -5.03 15.54
N ARG A 158 -29.09 -3.76 15.74
CA ARG A 158 -28.43 -2.94 14.72
C ARG A 158 -26.94 -3.07 14.89
N MET A 159 -26.23 -3.36 13.81
CA MET A 159 -24.77 -3.42 13.76
C MET A 159 -24.21 -2.28 12.92
N PHE A 160 -23.16 -1.64 13.42
CA PHE A 160 -22.23 -0.83 12.63
C PHE A 160 -20.89 -1.55 12.58
N ILE A 161 -20.41 -1.81 11.37
CA ILE A 161 -19.14 -2.49 11.11
C ILE A 161 -18.25 -1.49 10.40
N PHE A 162 -17.09 -1.22 10.97
CA PHE A 162 -16.09 -0.30 10.45
C PHE A 162 -14.83 -1.08 10.10
N LEU A 163 -14.19 -0.69 9.00
CA LEU A 163 -12.77 -0.91 8.78
C LEU A 163 -12.10 0.46 8.95
N LEU A 164 -11.26 0.56 9.97
CA LEU A 164 -10.49 1.76 10.30
C LEU A 164 -9.06 1.53 9.85
N ASP A 165 -8.53 2.44 9.05
CA ASP A 165 -7.18 2.45 8.51
C ASP A 165 -6.47 3.71 9.01
N PHE A 166 -5.50 3.54 9.89
CA PHE A 166 -4.80 4.63 10.55
C PHE A 166 -3.60 5.14 9.76
N TRP A 167 -3.22 4.50 8.65
CA TRP A 167 -2.03 4.85 7.88
C TRP A 167 -2.37 5.61 6.60
N GLU A 168 -3.45 5.23 5.92
CA GLU A 168 -3.79 5.80 4.61
C GLU A 168 -5.18 6.42 4.56
N GLN A 169 -6.23 5.63 4.84
CA GLN A 169 -7.59 5.97 4.44
C GLN A 169 -8.51 6.47 5.56
N GLY A 170 -8.09 6.46 6.82
CA GLY A 170 -8.95 6.81 7.95
C GLY A 170 -10.12 5.85 8.09
N LEU A 171 -11.36 6.37 8.15
CA LEU A 171 -12.57 5.56 8.07
C LEU A 171 -12.77 5.03 6.64
N LYS A 172 -12.13 3.88 6.37
CA LYS A 172 -12.01 3.22 5.08
C LYS A 172 -13.31 2.56 4.62
N GLU A 173 -13.91 1.74 5.47
CA GLU A 173 -15.20 1.08 5.16
C GLU A 173 -16.20 1.23 6.30
N PHE A 174 -17.48 1.26 5.93
CA PHE A 174 -18.60 1.26 6.87
C PHE A 174 -19.77 0.48 6.30
N ILE A 175 -20.30 -0.43 7.10
CA ILE A 175 -21.49 -1.21 6.80
C ILE A 175 -22.46 -1.08 7.97
N GLN A 176 -23.73 -0.85 7.64
CA GLN A 176 -24.82 -0.93 8.59
C GLN A 176 -25.64 -2.19 8.30
N ASP A 177 -25.88 -3.01 9.33
CA ASP A 177 -26.71 -4.20 9.21
C ASP A 177 -27.79 -4.26 10.31
N LEU A 178 -28.90 -4.93 10.02
CA LEU A 178 -30.05 -5.14 10.89
C LEU A 178 -30.36 -6.62 10.98
N THR A 179 -30.19 -7.18 12.18
CA THR A 179 -30.35 -8.62 12.42
C THR A 179 -30.98 -8.85 13.79
N ASN A 180 -30.92 -10.08 14.31
CA ASN A 180 -31.26 -10.42 15.69
C ASN A 180 -29.99 -10.84 16.44
N LYS A 181 -30.08 -10.99 17.78
CA LYS A 181 -28.91 -11.33 18.62
C LYS A 181 -28.16 -12.59 18.18
N ARG A 182 -28.88 -13.62 17.70
CA ARG A 182 -28.25 -14.86 17.17
C ARG A 182 -27.50 -14.61 15.86
N GLY A 183 -28.02 -13.72 15.02
CA GLY A 183 -27.35 -13.30 13.79
C GLY A 183 -26.04 -12.57 14.08
N VAL A 184 -26.03 -11.66 15.08
CA VAL A 184 -24.80 -11.01 15.55
C VAL A 184 -23.79 -12.06 16.02
N GLU A 185 -24.19 -12.99 16.89
CA GLU A 185 -23.30 -14.04 17.40
C GLU A 185 -22.74 -14.92 16.28
N ALA A 186 -23.56 -15.29 15.29
CA ALA A 186 -23.11 -16.07 14.14
C ALA A 186 -22.07 -15.32 13.29
N GLN A 187 -22.25 -14.01 13.08
CA GLN A 187 -21.30 -13.19 12.33
C GLN A 187 -19.97 -13.01 13.08
N ILE A 188 -20.02 -12.79 14.40
CA ILE A 188 -18.82 -12.73 15.24
C ILE A 188 -18.07 -14.07 15.24
N GLN A 189 -18.78 -15.20 15.30
CA GLN A 189 -18.17 -16.53 15.18
C GLN A 189 -17.54 -16.77 13.81
N HIS A 190 -18.21 -16.33 12.73
CA HIS A 190 -17.68 -16.43 11.38
C HIS A 190 -16.37 -15.64 11.23
N MET A 191 -16.33 -14.42 11.75
CA MET A 191 -15.13 -13.58 11.73
C MET A 191 -13.97 -14.20 12.51
N ARG A 192 -14.24 -14.74 13.72
CA ARG A 192 -13.23 -15.48 14.50
C ARG A 192 -12.69 -16.71 13.78
N ALA A 193 -13.51 -17.36 12.96
CA ALA A 193 -13.08 -18.51 12.16
C ALA A 193 -12.23 -18.11 10.94
N GLN A 194 -12.46 -16.92 10.38
CA GLN A 194 -11.68 -16.39 9.25
C GLN A 194 -10.34 -15.79 9.68
N LEU A 195 -10.24 -15.28 10.90
CA LEU A 195 -9.04 -14.64 11.47
C LEU A 195 -8.59 -15.36 12.76
N PRO A 196 -8.06 -16.60 12.68
CA PRO A 196 -7.74 -17.40 13.85
C PRO A 196 -6.60 -16.83 14.71
N ASP A 197 -5.71 -16.05 14.10
CA ASP A 197 -4.52 -15.50 14.74
C ASP A 197 -4.73 -14.09 15.32
N ILE A 198 -5.85 -13.43 14.97
CA ILE A 198 -6.19 -12.07 15.44
C ILE A 198 -7.17 -12.16 16.62
N ILE A 199 -6.82 -11.50 17.72
CA ILE A 199 -7.65 -11.49 18.92
C ILE A 199 -8.82 -10.52 18.72
N LEU A 200 -10.06 -11.02 18.82
CA LEU A 200 -11.25 -10.17 18.84
C LEU A 200 -11.65 -9.84 20.28
N ALA A 201 -11.33 -8.62 20.72
CA ALA A 201 -11.57 -8.13 22.07
C ALA A 201 -12.93 -7.42 22.20
N ASP A 202 -13.50 -7.43 23.41
CA ASP A 202 -14.69 -6.64 23.72
C ASP A 202 -14.31 -5.16 23.92
N CYS A 203 -15.03 -4.24 23.28
CA CYS A 203 -14.81 -2.80 23.42
C CYS A 203 -16.04 -2.06 23.97
N THR A 204 -15.80 -1.01 24.76
CA THR A 204 -16.85 -0.10 25.22
C THR A 204 -17.21 0.89 24.11
N LEU A 205 -18.35 1.60 24.28
CA LEU A 205 -18.75 2.63 23.32
C LEU A 205 -17.80 3.84 23.38
N ALA A 206 -17.22 4.15 24.54
CA ALA A 206 -16.20 5.18 24.70
C ALA A 206 -14.91 4.84 23.92
N GLU A 207 -14.38 3.62 24.07
CA GLU A 207 -13.20 3.16 23.32
C GLU A 207 -13.44 3.16 21.81
N ALA A 208 -14.63 2.71 21.39
CA ALA A 208 -15.04 2.71 20.00
C ALA A 208 -15.13 4.13 19.41
N ARG A 209 -15.70 5.07 20.19
CA ARG A 209 -15.78 6.48 19.81
C ARG A 209 -14.38 7.05 19.56
N ARG A 210 -13.44 6.83 20.49
CA ARG A 210 -12.04 7.26 20.34
C ARG A 210 -11.39 6.74 19.06
N LEU A 211 -11.53 5.44 18.77
CA LEU A 211 -10.97 4.84 17.55
C LEU A 211 -11.55 5.43 16.27
N VAL A 212 -12.88 5.64 16.23
CA VAL A 212 -13.53 6.25 15.06
C VAL A 212 -13.13 7.70 14.89
N GLU A 213 -13.04 8.47 15.98
CA GLU A 213 -12.58 9.86 15.94
C GLU A 213 -11.12 9.96 15.44
N GLU A 214 -10.23 9.11 15.92
CA GLU A 214 -8.84 9.02 15.45
C GLU A 214 -8.76 8.63 13.96
N ALA A 215 -9.58 7.69 13.50
CA ALA A 215 -9.65 7.38 12.07
C ALA A 215 -10.17 8.56 11.23
N LEU A 216 -11.09 9.37 11.76
CA LEU A 216 -11.59 10.57 11.09
C LEU A 216 -10.56 11.71 11.07
N THR A 217 -9.68 11.82 12.07
CA THR A 217 -8.56 12.78 12.00
C THR A 217 -7.56 12.38 10.92
N VAL A 218 -7.31 11.07 10.73
CA VAL A 218 -6.51 10.56 9.61
C VAL A 218 -7.15 10.93 8.27
N ASN A 219 -8.48 10.78 8.12
CA ASN A 219 -9.18 11.27 6.92
C ASN A 219 -8.89 12.75 6.65
N ALA A 220 -9.02 13.59 7.68
CA ALA A 220 -8.81 15.03 7.57
C ALA A 220 -7.36 15.37 7.21
N TRP A 221 -6.39 14.74 7.86
CA TRP A 221 -4.96 14.97 7.65
C TRP A 221 -4.48 14.51 6.27
N ARG A 222 -4.94 13.34 5.81
CA ARG A 222 -4.60 12.79 4.49
C ARG A 222 -5.44 13.37 3.34
N GLY A 223 -6.47 14.14 3.65
CA GLY A 223 -7.42 14.67 2.65
C GLY A 223 -8.29 13.60 2.00
N THR A 224 -8.45 12.44 2.64
CA THR A 224 -9.34 11.37 2.16
C THR A 224 -10.78 11.61 2.66
N THR A 225 -11.76 11.12 1.91
CA THR A 225 -13.17 11.28 2.30
C THR A 225 -13.67 10.02 3.03
N PRO A 226 -14.30 10.14 4.21
CA PRO A 226 -14.89 8.99 4.89
C PRO A 226 -15.87 8.22 4.01
N HIS A 227 -15.94 6.89 4.23
CA HIS A 227 -16.78 5.98 3.44
C HIS A 227 -18.19 6.54 3.18
N LYS A 228 -18.70 6.35 1.96
CA LYS A 228 -19.98 6.95 1.52
C LYS A 228 -21.17 6.57 2.40
N GLU A 229 -21.22 5.31 2.85
CA GLU A 229 -22.31 4.81 3.72
C GLU A 229 -22.24 5.46 5.10
N TYR A 230 -21.03 5.66 5.65
CA TYR A 230 -20.87 6.37 6.92
C TYR A 230 -21.47 7.78 6.83
N ARG A 231 -21.19 8.51 5.73
CA ARG A 231 -21.77 9.85 5.49
C ARG A 231 -23.30 9.82 5.35
N HIS A 232 -23.86 8.76 4.75
CA HIS A 232 -25.31 8.56 4.66
C HIS A 232 -25.94 8.34 6.04
N TYR A 233 -25.30 7.52 6.88
CA TYR A 233 -25.78 7.17 8.22
C TYR A 233 -25.31 8.12 9.34
N LEU A 234 -24.58 9.19 9.00
CA LEU A 234 -24.00 10.13 9.95
C LEU A 234 -25.00 10.68 10.99
N PRO A 235 -26.25 11.05 10.65
CA PRO A 235 -27.21 11.51 11.66
C PRO A 235 -27.52 10.45 12.73
N ILE A 236 -27.64 9.18 12.33
CA ILE A 236 -27.90 8.06 13.25
C ILE A 236 -26.63 7.75 14.05
N PHE A 237 -25.46 7.77 13.40
CA PHE A 237 -24.19 7.59 14.08
C PHE A 237 -23.98 8.65 15.17
N LYS A 238 -24.23 9.93 14.87
CA LYS A 238 -24.14 11.01 15.87
C LYS A 238 -25.05 10.73 17.05
N GLN A 239 -26.31 10.39 16.80
CA GLN A 239 -27.26 10.07 17.87
C GLN A 239 -26.83 8.87 18.75
N LEU A 240 -26.28 7.81 18.14
CA LEU A 240 -25.98 6.55 18.84
C LEU A 240 -24.56 6.45 19.40
N VAL A 241 -23.62 7.22 18.87
CA VAL A 241 -22.19 7.14 19.20
C VAL A 241 -21.67 8.46 19.69
N THR A 242 -21.75 9.56 18.93
CA THR A 242 -21.13 10.85 19.30
C THR A 242 -21.87 11.58 20.43
N ASP A 243 -23.20 11.65 20.33
CA ASP A 243 -24.09 12.39 21.23
C ASP A 243 -24.70 11.48 22.31
N ALA A 244 -24.28 10.22 22.38
CA ALA A 244 -24.77 9.26 23.36
C ALA A 244 -24.42 9.71 24.78
N GLU A 245 -25.44 9.76 25.66
CA GLU A 245 -25.30 10.19 27.06
C GLU A 245 -24.56 9.17 27.93
N ASP A 246 -24.70 7.88 27.64
CA ASP A 246 -24.05 6.77 28.34
C ASP A 246 -23.18 5.97 27.37
N VAL A 247 -21.87 6.21 27.43
CA VAL A 247 -20.86 5.52 26.60
C VAL A 247 -20.00 4.52 27.36
N GLY A 248 -20.25 4.36 28.66
CA GLY A 248 -19.35 3.62 29.54
C GLY A 248 -17.99 4.30 29.74
N GLU A 249 -17.06 3.56 30.35
CA GLU A 249 -15.70 4.01 30.64
C GLU A 249 -14.77 3.71 29.46
N ASP A 250 -13.88 4.64 29.11
CA ASP A 250 -12.70 4.32 28.31
C ASP A 250 -11.64 3.74 29.25
N ARG A 251 -11.33 2.45 29.09
CA ARG A 251 -10.40 1.74 29.97
C ARG A 251 -8.93 1.98 29.58
N GLY A 252 -8.68 2.74 28.52
CA GLY A 252 -7.33 3.02 28.00
C GLY A 252 -6.73 1.84 27.23
N LEU A 253 -7.55 0.92 26.73
CA LEU A 253 -7.06 -0.21 25.91
C LEU A 253 -6.56 0.29 24.56
N THR A 254 -5.35 -0.12 24.18
CA THR A 254 -4.72 0.30 22.92
C THR A 254 -5.12 -0.58 21.73
N PHE A 255 -5.63 -1.78 22.01
CA PHE A 255 -5.92 -2.82 21.01
C PHE A 255 -4.71 -3.18 20.14
N ILE A 256 -3.51 -2.99 20.68
CA ILE A 256 -2.27 -3.53 20.13
C ILE A 256 -2.18 -5.01 20.52
N ASN A 257 -1.67 -5.85 19.63
CA ASN A 257 -1.43 -7.25 19.96
C ASN A 257 -0.47 -7.37 21.17
N PRO A 258 -0.90 -7.97 22.30
CA PRO A 258 -0.07 -8.06 23.51
C PRO A 258 1.10 -9.05 23.38
N LYS A 259 1.18 -9.79 22.27
CA LYS A 259 2.22 -10.78 21.99
C LYS A 259 3.37 -10.26 21.14
N LEU A 260 3.35 -8.99 20.72
CA LEU A 260 4.47 -8.42 19.96
C LEU A 260 5.77 -8.58 20.73
N GLU A 261 6.80 -9.06 20.02
CA GLU A 261 8.15 -9.11 20.54
C GLU A 261 8.78 -7.70 20.59
N SER A 262 9.89 -7.57 21.29
CA SER A 262 10.49 -6.26 21.55
C SER A 262 11.01 -5.55 20.31
N ASP A 263 11.55 -6.31 19.36
CA ASP A 263 11.97 -5.80 18.06
C ASP A 263 10.78 -5.39 17.20
N GLU A 264 9.70 -6.19 17.19
CA GLU A 264 8.44 -5.82 16.53
C GLU A 264 7.88 -4.50 17.09
N VAL A 265 7.86 -4.32 18.41
CA VAL A 265 7.41 -3.05 19.04
C VAL A 265 8.22 -1.85 18.56
N VAL A 266 9.54 -1.99 18.44
CA VAL A 266 10.42 -0.89 17.96
C VAL A 266 10.22 -0.64 16.47
N ALA A 267 10.13 -1.70 15.67
CA ALA A 267 9.85 -1.58 14.24
C ALA A 267 8.50 -0.88 14.00
N THR A 268 7.44 -1.33 14.69
CA THR A 268 6.11 -0.70 14.65
C THR A 268 6.19 0.76 15.07
N PHE A 269 6.92 1.09 16.14
CA PHE A 269 7.05 2.49 16.59
C PHE A 269 7.65 3.37 15.47
N VAL A 270 8.80 3.01 14.90
CA VAL A 270 9.44 3.86 13.88
C VAL A 270 8.62 3.89 12.58
N THR A 271 8.01 2.76 12.19
CA THR A 271 7.13 2.71 11.01
C THR A 271 5.89 3.59 11.20
N ALA A 272 5.17 3.45 12.31
CA ALA A 272 4.02 4.29 12.65
C ALA A 272 4.39 5.78 12.65
N TRP A 273 5.55 6.11 13.23
CA TRP A 273 6.05 7.49 13.29
C TRP A 273 6.31 8.05 11.89
N SER A 274 6.92 7.25 11.01
CA SER A 274 7.17 7.64 9.62
C SER A 274 5.89 7.80 8.79
N LEU A 275 4.82 7.08 9.15
CA LEU A 275 3.52 7.15 8.51
C LEU A 275 2.61 8.22 9.12
N GLY A 276 3.00 8.84 10.24
CA GLY A 276 2.20 9.87 10.92
C GLY A 276 1.12 9.32 11.85
N ASP A 277 1.23 8.05 12.24
CA ASP A 277 0.33 7.40 13.20
C ASP A 277 0.81 7.63 14.65
N PHE A 278 0.76 8.89 15.04
CA PHE A 278 1.28 9.34 16.33
C PHE A 278 0.48 8.84 17.53
N GLY A 279 -0.78 8.44 17.33
CA GLY A 279 -1.59 7.79 18.34
C GLY A 279 -1.00 6.43 18.75
N LEU A 280 -0.68 5.58 17.76
CA LEU A 280 -0.01 4.31 18.00
C LEU A 280 1.38 4.51 18.61
N ASN A 281 2.14 5.51 18.16
CA ASN A 281 3.43 5.83 18.77
C ASN A 281 3.32 6.07 20.27
N TYR A 282 2.41 6.96 20.68
CA TYR A 282 2.21 7.29 22.08
C TYR A 282 1.80 6.05 22.90
N ASP A 283 0.94 5.20 22.32
CA ASP A 283 0.41 3.98 22.94
C ASP A 283 1.48 2.89 23.11
N LEU A 284 2.55 2.91 22.31
CA LEU A 284 3.73 2.03 22.42
C LEU A 284 4.77 2.54 23.45
N LEU A 285 4.67 3.78 23.92
CA LEU A 285 5.56 4.34 24.94
C LEU A 285 5.16 3.86 26.35
N ALA A 286 6.15 3.60 27.21
CA ALA A 286 5.91 3.34 28.63
C ALA A 286 5.32 4.58 29.31
N ARG A 287 4.58 4.41 30.42
CA ARG A 287 3.92 5.53 31.11
C ARG A 287 4.90 6.58 31.64
N ASP A 288 6.09 6.16 32.07
CA ASP A 288 7.17 7.04 32.54
C ASP A 288 8.20 7.38 31.44
N SER A 289 7.88 7.05 30.17
CA SER A 289 8.80 7.23 29.05
C SER A 289 9.15 8.70 28.86
N ARG A 290 10.45 8.99 28.76
CA ARG A 290 10.92 10.36 28.56
C ARG A 290 10.45 10.95 27.23
N ILE A 291 10.20 10.09 26.23
CA ILE A 291 9.74 10.48 24.89
C ILE A 291 8.35 11.14 24.94
N ARG A 292 7.55 10.87 25.97
CA ARG A 292 6.26 11.56 26.16
C ARG A 292 6.41 13.04 26.51
N GLU A 293 7.61 13.49 26.91
CA GLU A 293 7.90 14.88 27.31
C GLU A 293 7.00 15.43 28.44
N GLY A 294 6.31 14.55 29.17
CA GLY A 294 5.31 14.93 30.17
C GLY A 294 3.99 15.48 29.59
N LEU A 295 3.81 15.42 28.26
CA LEU A 295 2.59 15.82 27.56
C LEU A 295 1.52 14.74 27.69
N ASP A 296 0.25 15.16 27.67
CA ASP A 296 -0.85 14.24 27.47
C ASP A 296 -0.86 13.71 26.02
N ARG A 297 -1.72 12.72 25.75
CA ARG A 297 -1.76 12.03 24.45
C ARG A 297 -2.09 12.97 23.30
N ASP A 298 -3.06 13.86 23.48
CA ASP A 298 -3.57 14.70 22.39
C ASP A 298 -2.60 15.85 22.10
N GLU A 299 -2.02 16.47 23.14
CA GLU A 299 -0.96 17.47 23.01
C GLU A 299 0.28 16.89 22.32
N TRP A 300 0.66 15.66 22.66
CA TRP A 300 1.78 14.97 22.04
C TRP A 300 1.50 14.73 20.54
N ILE A 301 0.32 14.19 20.20
CA ILE A 301 -0.08 13.93 18.81
C ILE A 301 -0.11 15.22 17.97
N GLU A 302 -0.69 16.31 18.48
CA GLU A 302 -0.78 17.59 17.77
C GLU A 302 0.61 18.14 17.41
N ARG A 303 1.55 18.10 18.36
CA ARG A 303 2.94 18.51 18.15
C ARG A 303 3.62 17.69 17.05
N HIS A 304 3.39 16.38 17.02
CA HIS A 304 4.00 15.49 16.02
C HIS A 304 3.37 15.67 14.64
N HIS A 305 2.07 15.93 14.54
CA HIS A 305 1.45 16.33 13.28
C HIS A 305 2.00 17.67 12.77
N ALA A 306 2.24 18.65 13.65
CA ALA A 306 2.86 19.92 13.25
C ALA A 306 4.26 19.69 12.65
N TRP A 307 5.08 18.86 13.31
CA TRP A 307 6.38 18.44 12.78
C TRP A 307 6.24 17.71 11.43
N ALA A 308 5.34 16.74 11.32
CA ALA A 308 5.16 15.95 10.09
C ALA A 308 4.72 16.78 8.89
N ASN A 309 3.93 17.84 9.12
CA ASN A 309 3.50 18.76 8.07
C ASN A 309 4.67 19.59 7.50
N GLU A 310 5.67 19.90 8.33
CA GLU A 310 6.89 20.60 7.93
C GLU A 310 7.91 19.64 7.32
N ALA A 311 8.22 18.54 8.01
CA ALA A 311 9.25 17.58 7.63
C ALA A 311 8.88 16.69 6.45
N ARG A 312 7.58 16.46 6.24
CA ARG A 312 6.99 15.61 5.19
C ARG A 312 7.72 14.27 5.05
N PRO A 313 7.72 13.44 6.11
CA PRO A 313 8.41 12.16 6.10
C PRO A 313 7.83 11.24 5.03
N THR A 314 8.70 10.65 4.22
CA THR A 314 8.31 9.67 3.20
C THR A 314 9.36 8.58 3.04
N ARG A 315 8.97 7.45 2.42
CA ARG A 315 9.89 6.39 1.94
C ARG A 315 10.85 5.89 3.03
N PHE A 316 10.28 5.57 4.18
CA PHE A 316 10.94 4.85 5.26
C PHE A 316 11.58 3.55 4.74
N GLN A 317 12.80 3.27 5.17
CA GLN A 317 13.48 2.02 4.91
C GLN A 317 14.15 1.53 6.19
N LEU A 318 13.82 0.30 6.57
CA LEU A 318 14.50 -0.43 7.63
C LEU A 318 15.73 -1.14 7.05
N SER A 319 16.92 -0.77 7.53
CA SER A 319 18.17 -1.45 7.15
C SER A 319 18.38 -2.70 8.01
N TYR A 320 18.18 -2.55 9.33
CA TYR A 320 18.46 -3.61 10.29
C TYR A 320 17.74 -3.36 11.63
N ILE A 321 17.39 -4.43 12.33
CA ILE A 321 16.90 -4.42 13.72
C ILE A 321 17.37 -5.69 14.46
N ARG A 322 17.75 -5.55 15.74
CA ARG A 322 18.10 -6.69 16.62
C ARG A 322 17.98 -6.35 18.09
N GLU A 323 17.58 -7.35 18.87
CA GLU A 323 17.67 -7.35 20.32
C GLU A 323 19.12 -7.55 20.80
N ARG A 324 19.65 -6.61 21.58
CA ARG A 324 20.97 -6.72 22.22
C ARG A 324 20.89 -7.67 23.41
N GLU A 325 21.88 -8.55 23.55
CA GLU A 325 22.04 -9.34 24.76
C GLU A 325 22.41 -8.41 25.93
N VAL A 326 21.48 -8.23 26.87
CA VAL A 326 21.76 -7.51 28.11
C VAL A 326 22.71 -8.38 28.94
N SER A 327 23.99 -8.00 29.05
CA SER A 327 24.93 -8.69 29.93
C SER A 327 24.36 -8.72 31.35
N ALA A 328 24.13 -9.93 31.88
CA ALA A 328 23.75 -10.11 33.27
C ALA A 328 24.81 -9.45 34.18
N PRO A 329 24.41 -8.80 35.29
CA PRO A 329 25.38 -8.18 36.19
C PRO A 329 26.43 -9.19 36.66
N LEU A 330 27.70 -8.75 36.74
CA LEU A 330 28.89 -9.54 37.12
C LEU A 330 28.81 -10.29 38.47
N LEU A 331 27.76 -10.09 39.26
CA LEU A 331 27.50 -10.84 40.48
C LEU A 331 26.61 -12.05 40.19
N TRP A 332 27.20 -13.25 40.22
CA TRP A 332 26.44 -14.49 40.27
C TRP A 332 25.62 -14.54 41.57
N LEU A 333 24.29 -14.53 41.44
CA LEU A 333 23.36 -14.77 42.54
C LEU A 333 22.73 -16.17 42.39
N PRO A 334 22.58 -16.96 43.46
CA PRO A 334 21.94 -18.27 43.42
C PRO A 334 20.51 -18.17 42.86
N SER A 335 20.07 -19.19 42.13
CA SER A 335 18.76 -19.27 41.44
C SER A 335 17.53 -19.15 42.34
N SER A 336 17.70 -19.21 43.66
CA SER A 336 16.66 -18.91 44.65
C SER A 336 16.49 -17.41 44.93
N VAL A 337 17.46 -16.58 44.53
CA VAL A 337 17.48 -15.11 44.65
C VAL A 337 17.38 -14.45 43.27
N SER A 338 18.04 -15.04 42.26
CA SER A 338 17.82 -14.74 40.84
C SER A 338 16.74 -15.68 40.31
N GLY A 339 15.47 -15.30 40.48
CA GLY A 339 14.42 -15.95 39.71
C GLY A 339 14.83 -15.96 38.24
N ARG A 340 14.71 -17.10 37.55
CA ARG A 340 14.60 -17.12 36.08
C ARG A 340 13.31 -16.38 35.68
N GLY A 341 13.26 -15.08 35.96
CA GLY A 341 12.26 -14.18 35.43
C GLY A 341 12.74 -13.77 34.05
N SER A 342 11.85 -13.86 33.07
CA SER A 342 11.91 -13.01 31.87
C SER A 342 12.54 -11.67 32.27
N SER A 343 13.65 -11.29 31.64
CA SER A 343 14.21 -9.94 31.87
C SER A 343 13.06 -8.94 31.75
N THR A 344 12.84 -8.10 32.76
CA THR A 344 11.78 -7.08 32.70
C THR A 344 12.16 -5.93 31.77
N ARG A 345 13.41 -5.95 31.27
CA ARG A 345 13.98 -4.93 30.40
C ARG A 345 14.66 -5.59 29.20
N LYS A 346 14.43 -5.05 28.01
CA LYS A 346 15.13 -5.43 26.79
C LYS A 346 15.76 -4.20 26.14
N GLU A 347 16.76 -4.43 25.33
CA GLU A 347 17.40 -3.38 24.53
C GLU A 347 17.38 -3.81 23.06
N VAL A 348 16.90 -2.94 22.19
CA VAL A 348 16.79 -3.20 20.75
C VAL A 348 17.55 -2.11 20.02
N GLU A 349 18.39 -2.51 19.08
CA GLU A 349 19.16 -1.64 18.20
C GLU A 349 18.59 -1.70 16.79
N MET A 350 18.56 -0.55 16.12
CA MET A 350 17.96 -0.41 14.79
C MET A 350 18.72 0.62 13.95
N SER A 351 18.85 0.34 12.66
CA SER A 351 19.32 1.26 11.63
C SER A 351 18.24 1.43 10.57
N TRP A 352 17.96 2.67 10.23
CA TRP A 352 16.88 3.02 9.33
C TRP A 352 17.17 4.32 8.58
N SER A 353 16.42 4.59 7.53
CA SER A 353 16.50 5.84 6.78
C SER A 353 15.14 6.35 6.37
N LEU A 354 15.05 7.67 6.16
CA LEU A 354 13.81 8.36 5.85
C LEU A 354 14.09 9.55 4.93
N GLU A 355 13.20 9.78 3.96
CA GLU A 355 13.22 10.98 3.12
C GLU A 355 12.43 12.09 3.79
N LEU A 356 13.04 13.27 3.87
CA LEU A 356 12.50 14.46 4.54
C LEU A 356 12.72 15.67 3.63
N SER A 357 11.77 16.60 3.58
CA SER A 357 11.93 17.85 2.83
C SER A 357 12.72 18.87 3.64
N ASP A 358 13.87 19.35 3.15
CA ASP A 358 14.70 20.50 3.63
C ASP A 358 14.45 21.02 5.06
N THR A 359 14.38 20.12 6.05
CA THR A 359 14.06 20.45 7.45
C THR A 359 15.30 20.31 8.30
N GLN A 360 15.61 21.30 9.13
CA GLN A 360 16.63 21.15 10.17
C GLN A 360 16.11 20.17 11.22
N LEU A 361 16.73 18.99 11.29
CA LEU A 361 16.21 17.87 12.09
C LEU A 361 16.45 18.02 13.60
N SER A 362 17.61 18.55 13.98
CA SER A 362 18.09 18.49 15.36
C SER A 362 17.29 19.39 16.31
N GLY A 363 16.80 18.81 17.41
CA GLY A 363 16.11 19.52 18.49
C GLY A 363 14.63 19.80 18.24
N THR A 364 14.04 19.24 17.18
CA THR A 364 12.61 19.41 16.84
C THR A 364 11.69 18.53 17.71
N LEU A 365 12.05 17.24 17.84
CA LEU A 365 11.41 16.25 18.70
C LEU A 365 12.46 15.47 19.49
N GLN A 366 12.09 14.91 20.64
CA GLN A 366 13.04 14.19 21.51
C GLN A 366 13.53 12.88 20.87
N GLU A 367 12.67 12.22 20.11
CA GLU A 367 12.94 10.97 19.41
C GLU A 367 13.37 11.16 17.95
N MET A 368 13.60 12.40 17.51
CA MET A 368 14.21 12.68 16.21
C MET A 368 15.75 12.55 16.31
N PRO A 369 16.36 11.48 15.78
CA PRO A 369 17.80 11.30 15.84
C PRO A 369 18.52 12.14 14.78
N MET A 370 19.82 12.32 14.97
CA MET A 370 20.69 12.98 14.00
C MET A 370 20.97 12.06 12.79
N GLY A 371 20.74 12.60 11.60
CA GLY A 371 21.17 11.95 10.36
C GLY A 371 22.69 11.99 10.22
N THR A 372 23.37 10.85 10.22
CA THR A 372 24.85 10.80 10.11
C THR A 372 25.34 11.05 8.68
N ALA A 373 24.50 10.71 7.70
CA ALA A 373 24.64 11.03 6.30
C ALA A 373 23.32 11.59 5.77
N VAL A 374 23.41 12.44 4.73
CA VAL A 374 22.27 13.05 4.06
C VAL A 374 22.52 13.06 2.57
N TYR A 375 21.58 12.53 1.79
CA TYR A 375 21.57 12.66 0.35
C TYR A 375 20.61 13.76 -0.07
N LYS A 376 21.12 14.84 -0.66
CA LYS A 376 20.36 16.07 -0.87
C LYS A 376 19.33 15.94 -1.99
N GLU A 377 19.68 15.19 -3.02
CA GLU A 377 18.90 14.98 -4.23
C GLU A 377 17.55 14.34 -3.93
N THR A 378 17.47 13.55 -2.85
CA THR A 378 16.24 12.86 -2.42
C THR A 378 15.79 13.23 -1.01
N GLY A 379 16.60 14.00 -0.27
CA GLY A 379 16.34 14.32 1.13
C GLY A 379 16.48 13.12 2.07
N ARG A 380 17.13 12.03 1.66
CA ARG A 380 17.28 10.84 2.50
C ARG A 380 18.30 11.06 3.61
N HIS A 381 17.91 10.74 4.84
CA HIS A 381 18.73 10.78 6.04
C HIS A 381 18.88 9.36 6.62
N TRP A 382 20.08 9.03 7.11
CA TRP A 382 20.36 7.73 7.77
C TRP A 382 20.55 7.88 9.26
N PHE A 383 19.90 7.00 10.02
CA PHE A 383 19.81 7.07 11.47
C PHE A 383 20.24 5.75 12.12
N TRP A 384 20.84 5.87 13.29
CA TRP A 384 21.19 4.74 14.13
C TRP A 384 20.73 4.97 15.56
N THR A 385 19.86 4.08 16.02
CA THR A 385 19.11 4.28 17.26
C THR A 385 19.06 2.99 18.06
N SER A 386 19.05 3.12 19.39
CA SER A 386 18.73 2.01 20.29
C SER A 386 17.63 2.38 21.28
N TYR A 387 16.85 1.39 21.68
CA TYR A 387 15.65 1.54 22.49
C TYR A 387 15.73 0.63 23.69
N THR A 388 15.44 1.19 24.87
CA THR A 388 15.15 0.40 26.06
C THR A 388 13.65 0.15 26.12
N LEU A 389 13.27 -1.12 26.26
CA LEU A 389 11.90 -1.53 26.50
C LEU A 389 11.74 -2.08 27.91
N GLU A 390 10.56 -1.92 28.47
CA GLU A 390 10.12 -2.60 29.69
C GLU A 390 8.75 -3.23 29.50
N ARG A 391 8.42 -4.21 30.35
CA ARG A 391 7.16 -4.95 30.24
C ARG A 391 6.10 -4.35 31.15
N GLU A 392 5.05 -3.80 30.57
CA GLU A 392 3.84 -3.35 31.27
C GLU A 392 2.73 -4.43 31.19
N GLN A 393 1.57 -4.18 31.79
CA GLN A 393 0.47 -5.17 31.88
C GLN A 393 0.01 -5.71 30.52
N ASP A 394 0.12 -4.89 29.46
CA ASP A 394 -0.41 -5.18 28.12
C ASP A 394 0.68 -5.33 27.03
N GLY A 395 1.92 -5.67 27.43
CA GLY A 395 3.02 -5.99 26.50
C GLY A 395 4.30 -5.18 26.73
N TRP A 396 5.22 -5.24 25.76
CA TRP A 396 6.44 -4.43 25.76
C TRP A 396 6.13 -2.97 25.43
N ARG A 397 6.81 -2.04 26.12
CA ARG A 397 6.67 -0.60 25.94
C ARG A 397 8.03 0.09 25.91
N ILE A 398 8.17 1.11 25.06
CA ILE A 398 9.42 1.86 24.88
C ILE A 398 9.54 2.92 25.98
N ARG A 399 10.59 2.77 26.79
CA ARG A 399 10.88 3.70 27.90
C ARG A 399 11.80 4.84 27.49
N GLN A 400 12.80 4.53 26.69
CA GLN A 400 13.83 5.49 26.30
C GLN A 400 14.41 5.11 24.94
N MET A 401 14.68 6.13 24.14
CA MET A 401 15.48 6.05 22.93
C MET A 401 16.86 6.68 23.17
N THR A 402 17.85 6.15 22.46
CA THR A 402 19.23 6.62 22.42
C THR A 402 19.62 6.83 20.97
N ASP A 403 20.16 7.99 20.66
CA ASP A 403 20.77 8.29 19.36
C ASP A 403 22.22 7.77 19.34
N GLU A 404 22.41 6.59 18.76
CA GLU A 404 23.72 5.95 18.65
C GLU A 404 24.57 6.63 17.56
N GLY A 405 23.94 7.22 16.54
CA GLY A 405 24.62 8.03 15.53
C GLY A 405 25.26 9.29 16.12
N ALA A 406 24.54 10.01 16.96
CA ALA A 406 25.10 11.15 17.71
C ALA A 406 26.22 10.76 18.65
N LYS A 407 26.10 9.61 19.33
CA LYS A 407 27.21 9.08 20.14
C LYS A 407 28.43 8.78 19.28
N ALA A 408 28.28 8.10 18.14
CA ALA A 408 29.38 7.78 17.24
C ALA A 408 30.12 9.05 16.78
N GLN A 409 29.39 10.10 16.40
CA GLN A 409 29.97 11.39 16.01
C GLN A 409 30.69 12.14 17.13
N SER A 410 30.48 11.75 18.39
CA SER A 410 31.16 12.33 19.56
C SER A 410 32.38 11.52 20.04
N MET A 411 32.65 10.35 19.45
CA MET A 411 33.79 9.50 19.80
C MET A 411 35.12 10.10 19.31
N SER A 412 36.24 9.68 19.91
CA SER A 412 37.56 10.06 19.40
C SER A 412 37.90 9.28 18.13
N MET A 413 38.82 9.80 17.31
CA MET A 413 39.29 9.10 16.11
C MET A 413 39.88 7.73 16.45
N GLU A 414 40.63 7.62 17.55
CA GLU A 414 41.21 6.34 17.98
C GLU A 414 40.13 5.32 18.38
N GLU A 415 39.07 5.76 19.07
CA GLU A 415 37.96 4.87 19.43
C GLU A 415 37.20 4.39 18.19
N LEU A 416 36.94 5.29 17.23
CA LEU A 416 36.27 4.97 15.98
C LEU A 416 37.05 3.93 15.17
N GLN A 417 38.36 4.14 14.97
CA GLN A 417 39.23 3.20 14.28
C GLN A 417 39.26 1.84 14.99
N GLN A 418 39.39 1.84 16.32
CA GLN A 418 39.38 0.59 17.09
C GLN A 418 38.08 -0.22 16.91
N ARG A 419 36.93 0.45 16.89
CA ARG A 419 35.62 -0.20 16.70
C ARG A 419 35.46 -0.75 15.27
N ILE A 420 35.91 0.00 14.27
CA ILE A 420 35.93 -0.46 12.87
C ILE A 420 36.81 -1.71 12.74
N ASP A 421 38.03 -1.68 13.28
CA ASP A 421 38.96 -2.81 13.26
C ASP A 421 38.42 -4.05 13.98
N GLU A 422 37.63 -3.87 15.05
CA GLU A 422 36.94 -4.95 15.73
C GLU A 422 35.87 -5.59 14.84
N HIS A 423 35.02 -4.78 14.21
CA HIS A 423 33.98 -5.26 13.31
C HIS A 423 34.57 -5.93 12.07
N ASP A 424 35.62 -5.37 11.47
CA ASP A 424 36.26 -5.94 10.28
C ASP A 424 36.94 -7.27 10.55
N ARG A 425 37.61 -7.42 11.69
CA ARG A 425 38.15 -8.71 12.12
C ARG A 425 37.03 -9.74 12.25
N ARG A 426 35.91 -9.37 12.89
CA ARG A 426 34.78 -10.28 13.07
C ARG A 426 34.11 -10.64 11.74
N ILE A 427 33.93 -9.68 10.83
CA ILE A 427 33.40 -9.91 9.48
C ILE A 427 34.27 -10.92 8.73
N ASN A 428 35.59 -10.75 8.75
CA ASN A 428 36.53 -11.66 8.11
C ASN A 428 36.48 -13.07 8.73
N GLU A 429 36.38 -13.19 10.05
CA GLU A 429 36.21 -14.49 10.73
C GLU A 429 34.92 -15.18 10.31
N VAL A 430 33.83 -14.44 10.13
CA VAL A 430 32.53 -14.99 9.72
C VAL A 430 32.55 -15.44 8.26
N ILE A 431 33.15 -14.65 7.35
CA ILE A 431 33.26 -15.01 5.93
C ILE A 431 34.10 -16.28 5.73
N GLN A 432 35.12 -16.51 6.57
CA GLN A 432 35.97 -17.70 6.50
C GLN A 432 35.29 -18.97 7.02
N GLN A 433 34.18 -18.84 7.76
CA GLN A 433 33.41 -20.00 8.19
C GLN A 433 32.67 -20.57 6.97
N ASN A 434 32.69 -21.89 6.81
CA ASN A 434 31.90 -22.61 5.79
C ASN A 434 30.74 -23.36 6.46
N PRO A 435 29.71 -22.64 6.97
CA PRO A 435 28.66 -23.20 7.81
C PRO A 435 27.57 -23.95 7.01
N GLY A 436 26.74 -24.72 7.73
CA GLY A 436 25.51 -25.29 7.19
C GLY A 436 24.43 -24.22 6.87
N GLU A 437 23.36 -24.59 6.15
CA GLU A 437 22.32 -23.65 5.67
C GLU A 437 21.67 -22.77 6.76
N TYR A 438 21.35 -23.34 7.92
CA TYR A 438 20.74 -22.58 9.03
C TYR A 438 21.72 -21.56 9.64
N GLU A 439 22.95 -22.01 9.88
CA GLU A 439 24.04 -21.16 10.37
C GLU A 439 24.38 -20.05 9.37
N LYS A 440 24.26 -20.30 8.04
CA LYS A 440 24.43 -19.24 7.02
C LYS A 440 23.49 -18.06 7.27
N ARG A 441 22.23 -18.30 7.62
CA ARG A 441 21.25 -17.21 7.84
C ARG A 441 21.63 -16.34 9.03
N GLU A 442 22.01 -16.95 10.15
CA GLU A 442 22.45 -16.22 11.35
C GLU A 442 23.75 -15.44 11.08
N LEU A 443 24.71 -16.05 10.37
CA LEU A 443 25.94 -15.37 9.97
C LEU A 443 25.67 -14.21 9.01
N THR A 444 24.76 -14.35 8.04
CA THR A 444 24.37 -13.24 7.16
C THR A 444 23.78 -12.07 7.95
N GLN A 445 22.93 -12.34 8.95
CA GLN A 445 22.39 -11.29 9.82
C GLN A 445 23.49 -10.63 10.67
N GLU A 446 24.46 -11.39 11.16
CA GLU A 446 25.63 -10.83 11.86
C GLU A 446 26.46 -9.93 10.94
N LEU A 447 26.73 -10.36 9.69
CA LEU A 447 27.48 -9.57 8.72
C LEU A 447 26.78 -8.24 8.42
N ILE A 448 25.48 -8.27 8.10
CA ILE A 448 24.69 -7.06 7.82
C ILE A 448 24.73 -6.11 9.01
N TRP A 449 24.53 -6.62 10.23
CA TRP A 449 24.60 -5.84 11.45
C TRP A 449 25.95 -5.14 11.62
N ARG A 450 27.05 -5.90 11.53
CA ARG A 450 28.41 -5.39 11.74
C ARG A 450 28.75 -4.34 10.70
N MET A 451 28.50 -4.61 9.42
CA MET A 451 28.73 -3.64 8.35
C MET A 451 27.88 -2.37 8.53
N THR A 452 26.65 -2.52 9.02
CA THR A 452 25.76 -1.40 9.32
C THR A 452 26.25 -0.57 10.51
N GLN A 453 26.91 -1.15 11.52
CA GLN A 453 27.55 -0.36 12.58
C GLN A 453 28.77 0.38 12.05
N THR A 454 29.63 -0.33 11.29
CA THR A 454 30.86 0.22 10.73
C THR A 454 30.62 1.46 9.86
N ILE A 455 29.60 1.45 9.00
CA ILE A 455 29.31 2.60 8.12
C ILE A 455 28.92 3.88 8.90
N PHE A 456 28.35 3.77 10.11
CA PHE A 456 28.12 4.94 10.97
C PHE A 456 29.41 5.44 11.65
N TYR A 457 30.36 4.54 11.94
CA TYR A 457 31.68 4.94 12.39
C TYR A 457 32.49 5.57 11.25
N ASP A 458 32.35 5.05 10.03
CA ASP A 458 32.95 5.66 8.83
C ASP A 458 32.43 7.08 8.61
N ASP A 459 31.11 7.33 8.76
CA ASP A 459 30.55 8.68 8.71
C ASP A 459 31.19 9.63 9.72
N ALA A 460 31.40 9.16 10.96
CA ALA A 460 32.04 9.95 12.00
C ALA A 460 33.52 10.22 11.69
N LEU A 461 34.25 9.20 11.21
CA LEU A 461 35.65 9.38 10.78
C LEU A 461 35.78 10.37 9.62
N ILE A 462 34.88 10.31 8.63
CA ILE A 462 34.86 11.25 7.51
C ILE A 462 34.63 12.69 8.00
N VAL A 463 33.82 12.89 9.04
CA VAL A 463 33.64 14.23 9.66
C VAL A 463 34.94 14.71 10.33
N HIS A 464 35.67 13.83 11.02
CA HIS A 464 36.94 14.18 11.64
C HIS A 464 38.08 14.39 10.62
N LEU A 465 38.12 13.60 9.55
CA LEU A 465 39.20 13.52 8.59
C LEU A 465 38.69 13.66 7.14
N PRO A 466 38.10 14.82 6.76
CA PRO A 466 37.42 14.98 5.49
C PRO A 466 38.33 14.93 4.26
N LEU A 467 39.66 14.99 4.44
CA LEU A 467 40.67 14.95 3.39
C LEU A 467 41.39 13.59 3.29
N GLU A 468 41.02 12.60 4.10
CA GLU A 468 41.59 11.26 4.04
C GLU A 468 40.76 10.37 3.10
N ARG A 469 41.27 10.13 1.89
CA ARG A 469 40.55 9.43 0.81
C ARG A 469 40.10 8.01 1.19
N MET A 470 40.95 7.30 1.95
CA MET A 470 40.74 5.89 2.28
C MET A 470 39.37 5.64 2.92
N TYR A 471 38.97 6.45 3.90
CA TYR A 471 37.71 6.27 4.62
C TYR A 471 36.48 6.39 3.73
N TYR A 472 36.51 7.27 2.71
CA TYR A 472 35.42 7.36 1.75
C TYR A 472 35.33 6.12 0.86
N GLY A 473 36.49 5.55 0.47
CA GLY A 473 36.55 4.32 -0.33
C GLY A 473 35.96 3.14 0.43
N ASP A 474 36.36 2.95 1.69
CA ASP A 474 35.85 1.89 2.56
C ASP A 474 34.35 2.06 2.82
N ALA A 475 33.90 3.28 3.13
CA ALA A 475 32.48 3.60 3.33
C ALA A 475 31.65 3.35 2.06
N TYR A 476 32.16 3.74 0.89
CA TYR A 476 31.54 3.49 -0.41
C TYR A 476 31.36 1.99 -0.66
N THR A 477 32.42 1.19 -0.51
CA THR A 477 32.35 -0.26 -0.74
C THR A 477 31.36 -0.93 0.20
N ARG A 478 31.31 -0.53 1.48
CA ARG A 478 30.32 -1.05 2.44
C ARG A 478 28.91 -0.63 2.07
N ALA A 479 28.69 0.62 1.68
CA ALA A 479 27.37 1.12 1.26
C ALA A 479 26.83 0.33 0.07
N ILE A 480 27.65 0.11 -0.95
CA ILE A 480 27.27 -0.73 -2.11
C ILE A 480 26.96 -2.16 -1.68
N SER A 481 27.80 -2.76 -0.82
CA SER A 481 27.58 -4.13 -0.33
C SER A 481 26.30 -4.29 0.48
N LEU A 482 25.86 -3.24 1.17
CA LEU A 482 24.58 -3.18 1.91
C LEU A 482 23.39 -2.78 1.03
N GLY A 483 23.59 -2.50 -0.26
CA GLY A 483 22.55 -1.99 -1.16
C GLY A 483 22.12 -0.54 -0.87
N ALA A 484 22.89 0.20 -0.08
CA ALA A 484 22.64 1.61 0.27
C ALA A 484 23.20 2.55 -0.81
N ILE A 485 22.72 2.41 -2.05
CA ILE A 485 23.27 3.09 -3.25
C ILE A 485 23.26 4.62 -3.09
N GLU A 486 22.19 5.21 -2.57
CA GLU A 486 22.12 6.66 -2.31
C GLU A 486 23.21 7.13 -1.34
N ARG A 487 23.52 6.33 -0.31
CA ARG A 487 24.58 6.65 0.65
C ARG A 487 25.96 6.55 0.00
N ALA A 488 26.15 5.57 -0.89
CA ALA A 488 27.37 5.44 -1.68
C ALA A 488 27.63 6.69 -2.55
N ILE A 489 26.58 7.25 -3.15
CA ILE A 489 26.66 8.50 -3.93
C ILE A 489 27.10 9.67 -3.04
N VAL A 490 26.60 9.79 -1.81
CA VAL A 490 27.03 10.84 -0.86
C VAL A 490 28.55 10.83 -0.67
N TYR A 491 29.17 9.65 -0.57
CA TYR A 491 30.63 9.54 -0.44
C TYR A 491 31.34 9.93 -1.74
N LEU A 492 30.87 9.46 -2.90
CA LEU A 492 31.44 9.80 -4.20
C LEU A 492 31.35 11.30 -4.52
N GLU A 493 30.25 11.97 -4.19
CA GLU A 493 30.10 13.41 -4.40
C GLU A 493 31.07 14.22 -3.53
N ARG A 494 31.35 13.76 -2.31
CA ARG A 494 32.35 14.39 -1.44
C ARG A 494 33.76 14.13 -1.96
N LEU A 495 34.05 12.89 -2.38
CA LEU A 495 35.32 12.53 -3.01
C LEU A 495 35.59 13.39 -4.26
N THR A 496 34.61 13.50 -5.14
CA THR A 496 34.70 14.27 -6.39
C THR A 496 34.98 15.75 -6.14
N ARG A 497 34.43 16.31 -5.05
CA ARG A 497 34.65 17.71 -4.65
C ARG A 497 36.03 17.93 -4.01
N ASN A 498 36.50 16.98 -3.21
CA ASN A 498 37.71 17.16 -2.40
C ASN A 498 39.00 16.71 -3.12
N PHE A 499 38.93 15.79 -4.09
CA PHE A 499 40.10 15.17 -4.74
C PHE A 499 40.15 15.44 -6.25
N VAL A 500 40.60 16.64 -6.61
CA VAL A 500 40.58 17.15 -8.00
C VAL A 500 41.45 16.33 -8.95
N GLU A 501 42.58 15.78 -8.49
CA GLU A 501 43.51 15.02 -9.35
C GLU A 501 42.92 13.72 -9.90
N GLN A 502 41.98 13.10 -9.17
CA GLN A 502 41.32 11.84 -9.56
C GLN A 502 39.86 12.08 -9.98
N ARG A 503 39.48 13.34 -10.19
CA ARG A 503 38.09 13.74 -10.41
C ARG A 503 37.46 13.08 -11.62
N GLY A 504 38.21 12.86 -12.71
CA GLY A 504 37.70 12.13 -13.88
C GLY A 504 37.25 10.70 -13.56
N GLU A 505 38.10 9.93 -12.87
CA GLU A 505 37.77 8.56 -12.44
C GLU A 505 36.59 8.54 -11.45
N LEU A 506 36.59 9.44 -10.47
CA LEU A 506 35.53 9.55 -9.47
C LEU A 506 34.19 9.95 -10.08
N LEU A 507 34.17 10.85 -11.06
CA LEU A 507 32.96 11.23 -11.80
C LEU A 507 32.42 10.07 -12.64
N ARG A 508 33.30 9.25 -13.23
CA ARG A 508 32.87 8.03 -13.92
C ARG A 508 32.24 7.03 -12.95
N GLN A 509 32.86 6.79 -11.80
CA GLN A 509 32.27 5.93 -10.75
C GLN A 509 30.93 6.48 -10.24
N LEU A 510 30.82 7.80 -10.10
CA LEU A 510 29.58 8.49 -9.73
C LEU A 510 28.49 8.27 -10.78
N ALA A 511 28.82 8.41 -12.07
CA ALA A 511 27.88 8.17 -13.17
C ALA A 511 27.35 6.73 -13.17
N ILE A 512 28.24 5.74 -13.02
CA ILE A 512 27.85 4.32 -12.94
C ILE A 512 26.91 4.08 -11.75
N THR A 513 27.25 4.64 -10.59
CA THR A 513 26.44 4.47 -9.37
C THR A 513 25.07 5.16 -9.48
N GLN A 514 25.02 6.34 -10.09
CA GLN A 514 23.77 7.06 -10.39
C GLN A 514 22.90 6.28 -11.39
N SER A 515 23.49 5.70 -12.44
CA SER A 515 22.78 4.83 -13.40
C SER A 515 22.16 3.62 -12.70
N GLY A 516 22.93 2.94 -11.85
CA GLY A 516 22.44 1.81 -11.05
C GLY A 516 21.32 2.21 -10.07
N LEU A 517 21.36 3.43 -9.53
CA LEU A 517 20.27 3.98 -8.74
C LEU A 517 19.01 4.26 -9.60
N GLY A 518 19.20 4.73 -10.83
CA GLY A 518 18.15 4.90 -11.82
C GLY A 518 17.42 3.58 -12.09
N GLU A 519 18.17 2.52 -12.33
CA GLU A 519 17.65 1.15 -12.50
C GLU A 519 16.87 0.67 -11.28
N TYR A 520 17.46 0.82 -10.09
CA TYR A 520 16.82 0.46 -8.82
C TYR A 520 15.43 1.09 -8.66
N TYR A 521 15.27 2.35 -9.09
CA TYR A 521 13.98 3.03 -9.11
C TYR A 521 13.07 2.58 -10.24
N GLY A 522 13.61 2.34 -11.43
CA GLY A 522 12.88 1.85 -12.59
C GLY A 522 12.18 0.52 -12.32
N GLU A 523 12.89 -0.44 -11.72
CA GLU A 523 12.37 -1.76 -11.33
C GLU A 523 11.21 -1.66 -10.34
N ARG A 524 11.18 -0.61 -9.50
CA ARG A 524 10.12 -0.32 -8.53
C ARG A 524 8.99 0.53 -9.10
N GLY A 525 8.99 0.78 -10.41
CA GLY A 525 7.97 1.55 -11.10
C GLY A 525 8.09 3.07 -10.93
N LEU A 526 9.20 3.56 -10.35
CA LEU A 526 9.42 4.99 -10.07
C LEU A 526 10.11 5.69 -11.25
N LYS A 527 9.43 5.70 -12.40
CA LYS A 527 9.98 6.10 -13.70
C LYS A 527 10.57 7.52 -13.73
N GLU A 528 9.90 8.50 -13.13
CA GLU A 528 10.39 9.89 -13.12
C GLU A 528 11.70 10.01 -12.33
N ARG A 529 11.81 9.29 -11.21
CA ARG A 529 13.02 9.27 -10.38
C ARG A 529 14.15 8.51 -11.08
N ALA A 530 13.83 7.41 -11.76
CA ALA A 530 14.79 6.69 -12.59
C ALA A 530 15.41 7.64 -13.63
N MET A 531 14.56 8.27 -14.45
CA MET A 531 14.98 9.21 -15.49
C MET A 531 15.79 10.40 -14.94
N HIS A 532 15.46 10.89 -13.75
CA HIS A 532 16.23 11.94 -13.08
C HIS A 532 17.67 11.48 -12.80
N PHE A 533 17.85 10.28 -12.24
CA PHE A 533 19.19 9.74 -11.96
C PHE A 533 19.96 9.36 -13.22
N ASP A 534 19.29 8.91 -14.28
CA ASP A 534 19.92 8.68 -15.58
C ASP A 534 20.44 9.99 -16.19
N THR A 535 19.70 11.09 -16.01
CA THR A 535 20.12 12.43 -16.43
C THR A 535 21.35 12.90 -15.64
N LEU A 536 21.37 12.67 -14.32
CA LEU A 536 22.53 12.98 -13.48
C LEU A 536 23.75 12.12 -13.87
N ALA A 537 23.55 10.84 -14.14
CA ALA A 537 24.59 9.94 -14.61
C ALA A 537 25.20 10.42 -15.94
N GLU A 538 24.36 10.81 -16.91
CA GLU A 538 24.83 11.37 -18.18
C GLU A 538 25.63 12.66 -17.96
N ALA A 539 25.18 13.55 -17.08
CA ALA A 539 25.90 14.78 -16.78
C ALA A 539 27.27 14.49 -16.14
N SER A 540 27.32 13.59 -15.15
CA SER A 540 28.56 13.18 -14.47
C SER A 540 29.56 12.55 -15.44
N ILE A 541 29.12 11.66 -16.35
CA ILE A 541 30.05 11.00 -17.28
C ILE A 541 30.57 11.95 -18.36
N ARG A 542 29.74 12.88 -18.83
CA ARG A 542 30.20 13.92 -19.77
C ARG A 542 31.24 14.83 -19.12
N GLU A 543 31.05 15.19 -17.85
CA GLU A 543 32.07 15.93 -17.12
C GLU A 543 33.34 15.09 -16.92
N ALA A 544 33.20 13.80 -16.59
CA ALA A 544 34.34 12.88 -16.47
C ALA A 544 35.21 12.87 -17.74
N LEU A 545 34.59 12.73 -18.91
CA LEU A 545 35.28 12.69 -20.22
C LEU A 545 35.96 14.00 -20.60
N THR A 546 35.56 15.13 -20.01
CA THR A 546 36.30 16.40 -20.21
C THR A 546 37.63 16.43 -19.43
N LEU A 547 37.76 15.59 -18.39
CA LEU A 547 38.93 15.50 -17.52
C LEU A 547 39.80 14.29 -17.84
N LEU A 548 39.18 13.19 -18.25
CA LEU A 548 39.82 11.91 -18.54
C LEU A 548 39.15 11.27 -19.76
N ASP A 549 39.81 11.39 -20.90
CA ASP A 549 39.42 10.75 -22.16
C ASP A 549 39.87 9.28 -22.15
N ASP A 550 38.96 8.37 -21.79
CA ASP A 550 39.25 6.94 -21.65
C ASP A 550 38.14 6.02 -22.18
N ILE A 551 38.52 4.77 -22.43
CA ILE A 551 37.68 3.73 -23.04
C ILE A 551 36.41 3.51 -22.21
N SER A 552 36.58 3.31 -20.89
CA SER A 552 35.46 3.05 -19.98
C SER A 552 34.48 4.22 -19.93
N GLY A 553 34.96 5.46 -19.97
CA GLY A 553 34.09 6.62 -19.91
C GLY A 553 33.20 6.74 -21.14
N HIS A 554 33.77 6.51 -22.32
CA HIS A 554 33.02 6.49 -23.58
C HIS A 554 32.02 5.33 -23.65
N ALA A 555 32.41 4.14 -23.19
CA ALA A 555 31.52 2.98 -23.13
C ALA A 555 30.31 3.22 -22.21
N VAL A 556 30.55 3.76 -21.00
CA VAL A 556 29.47 4.08 -20.05
C VAL A 556 28.51 5.15 -20.62
N LEU A 557 29.04 6.19 -21.29
CA LEU A 557 28.19 7.19 -21.93
C LEU A 557 27.36 6.58 -23.07
N ALA A 558 27.95 5.70 -23.89
CA ALA A 558 27.23 5.02 -24.95
C ALA A 558 26.07 4.16 -24.40
N GLU A 559 26.32 3.39 -23.35
CA GLU A 559 25.31 2.56 -22.68
C GLU A 559 24.12 3.41 -22.20
N LEU A 560 24.39 4.53 -21.51
CA LEU A 560 23.35 5.46 -21.06
C LEU A 560 22.52 6.03 -22.21
N LEU A 561 23.18 6.46 -23.30
CA LEU A 561 22.55 7.02 -24.49
C LEU A 561 21.67 5.98 -25.21
N MET A 562 22.14 4.74 -25.28
CA MET A 562 21.38 3.61 -25.82
C MET A 562 20.13 3.32 -24.98
N LYS A 563 20.28 3.29 -23.65
CA LYS A 563 19.24 2.80 -22.75
C LYS A 563 18.06 3.75 -22.58
N TYR A 564 18.33 5.05 -22.38
CA TYR A 564 17.30 5.97 -21.90
C TYR A 564 16.86 7.03 -22.90
N ASN A 565 17.73 7.38 -23.84
CA ASN A 565 17.47 8.47 -24.79
C ASN A 565 17.30 8.01 -26.24
N ASP A 566 17.53 6.73 -26.54
CA ASP A 566 17.55 6.18 -27.91
C ASP A 566 18.43 7.02 -28.87
N ARG A 567 19.48 7.65 -28.33
CA ARG A 567 20.43 8.52 -29.05
C ARG A 567 21.51 7.67 -29.71
N LEU A 568 21.09 6.75 -30.56
CA LEU A 568 21.94 5.72 -31.15
C LEU A 568 23.13 6.30 -31.94
N ASP A 569 22.92 7.41 -32.67
CA ASP A 569 23.97 8.06 -33.45
C ASP A 569 25.12 8.56 -32.57
N GLU A 570 24.78 9.15 -31.43
CA GLU A 570 25.79 9.66 -30.50
C GLU A 570 26.43 8.53 -29.70
N ALA A 571 25.64 7.52 -29.29
CA ALA A 571 26.19 6.34 -28.64
C ALA A 571 27.23 5.64 -29.51
N GLU A 572 26.92 5.48 -30.81
CA GLU A 572 27.83 4.93 -31.80
C GLU A 572 29.11 5.79 -31.94
N GLU A 573 28.98 7.12 -31.97
CA GLU A 573 30.15 8.01 -31.97
C GLU A 573 31.04 7.76 -30.75
N GLN A 574 30.45 7.64 -29.55
CA GLN A 574 31.21 7.36 -28.33
C GLN A 574 31.89 5.99 -28.39
N LEU A 575 31.23 4.96 -28.90
CA LEU A 575 31.84 3.63 -29.06
C LEU A 575 33.00 3.64 -30.06
N TYR A 576 32.91 4.39 -31.15
CA TYR A 576 34.05 4.56 -32.05
C TYR A 576 35.22 5.30 -31.38
N ARG A 577 34.95 6.31 -30.53
CA ARG A 577 36.01 6.94 -29.71
C ARG A 577 36.65 5.95 -28.74
N ALA A 578 35.84 5.15 -28.04
CA ALA A 578 36.34 4.09 -27.17
C ALA A 578 37.22 3.09 -27.94
N LYS A 579 36.79 2.71 -29.15
CA LYS A 579 37.52 1.78 -30.03
C LYS A 579 38.86 2.34 -30.49
N ASP A 580 38.91 3.63 -30.85
CA ASP A 580 40.15 4.29 -31.27
C ASP A 580 41.20 4.35 -30.14
N LEU A 581 40.74 4.36 -28.87
CA LEU A 581 41.59 4.34 -27.68
C LEU A 581 42.00 2.92 -27.24
N ALA A 582 41.24 1.90 -27.64
CA ALA A 582 41.47 0.51 -27.25
C ALA A 582 42.78 -0.02 -27.86
N ALA A 583 43.75 -0.34 -26.99
CA ALA A 583 45.02 -0.95 -27.39
C ALA A 583 45.02 -2.49 -27.24
N VAL A 584 43.95 -3.06 -26.66
CA VAL A 584 43.87 -4.47 -26.23
C VAL A 584 42.56 -5.11 -26.71
N SER A 585 42.61 -6.41 -27.00
CA SER A 585 41.53 -7.18 -27.62
C SER A 585 40.25 -7.26 -26.78
N GLU A 586 40.31 -7.47 -25.46
CA GLU A 586 39.10 -7.73 -24.65
C GLU A 586 38.15 -6.52 -24.59
N GLU A 587 38.69 -5.31 -24.43
CA GLU A 587 37.92 -4.07 -24.47
C GLU A 587 37.33 -3.82 -25.86
N GLU A 588 38.09 -4.14 -26.93
CA GLU A 588 37.59 -4.06 -28.32
C GLU A 588 36.40 -5.01 -28.54
N ALA A 589 36.42 -6.23 -27.98
CA ALA A 589 35.30 -7.17 -28.07
C ALA A 589 34.01 -6.62 -27.43
N MET A 590 34.12 -6.00 -26.25
CA MET A 590 32.95 -5.37 -25.61
C MET A 590 32.38 -4.23 -26.45
N ILE A 591 33.23 -3.37 -26.99
CA ILE A 591 32.81 -2.25 -27.83
C ILE A 591 32.16 -2.73 -29.14
N GLU A 592 32.72 -3.76 -29.78
CA GLU A 592 32.16 -4.39 -30.98
C GLU A 592 30.79 -5.04 -30.69
N ASN A 593 30.61 -5.64 -29.52
CA ASN A 593 29.31 -6.15 -29.08
C ASN A 593 28.26 -5.04 -28.93
N ASP A 594 28.65 -3.88 -28.41
CA ASP A 594 27.74 -2.75 -28.24
C ASP A 594 27.39 -2.09 -29.59
N LEU A 595 28.37 -1.97 -30.50
CA LEU A 595 28.14 -1.54 -31.89
C LEU A 595 27.22 -2.51 -32.65
N ALA A 596 27.39 -3.82 -32.43
CA ALA A 596 26.48 -4.84 -32.97
C ALA A 596 25.06 -4.61 -32.45
N SER A 597 24.90 -4.34 -31.16
CA SER A 597 23.61 -4.08 -30.53
C SER A 597 22.92 -2.82 -31.08
N ILE A 598 23.67 -1.74 -31.34
CA ILE A 598 23.15 -0.55 -32.05
C ILE A 598 22.67 -0.92 -33.45
N SER A 599 23.47 -1.71 -34.18
CA SER A 599 23.14 -2.14 -35.54
C SER A 599 21.87 -3.00 -35.59
N VAL A 600 21.70 -3.91 -34.62
CA VAL A 600 20.46 -4.71 -34.44
C VAL A 600 19.26 -3.80 -34.22
N ARG A 601 19.37 -2.78 -33.36
CA ARG A 601 18.26 -1.84 -33.08
C ARG A 601 17.86 -1.01 -34.30
N ARG A 602 18.80 -0.74 -35.21
CA ARG A 602 18.55 -0.08 -36.50
C ARG A 602 18.07 -1.02 -37.61
N ASP A 603 17.89 -2.31 -37.32
CA ASP A 603 17.57 -3.35 -38.30
C ASP A 603 18.64 -3.52 -39.40
N ASN A 604 19.88 -3.07 -39.14
CA ASN A 604 21.04 -3.22 -40.04
C ASN A 604 21.72 -4.57 -39.76
N LEU A 605 21.05 -5.66 -40.13
CA LEU A 605 21.46 -7.03 -39.77
C LEU A 605 22.83 -7.44 -40.34
N GLU A 606 23.20 -7.02 -41.55
CA GLU A 606 24.54 -7.29 -42.10
C GLU A 606 25.64 -6.61 -41.30
N GLU A 607 25.40 -5.41 -40.82
CA GLU A 607 26.37 -4.66 -40.02
C GLU A 607 26.52 -5.29 -38.64
N ALA A 608 25.40 -5.61 -37.99
CA ALA A 608 25.39 -6.35 -36.74
C ALA A 608 26.16 -7.68 -36.85
N LEU A 609 25.96 -8.43 -37.95
CA LEU A 609 26.67 -9.68 -38.19
C LEU A 609 28.19 -9.46 -38.29
N ARG A 610 28.65 -8.39 -38.98
CA ARG A 610 30.09 -8.08 -39.07
C ARG A 610 30.68 -7.77 -37.70
N HIS A 611 29.98 -6.97 -36.89
CA HIS A 611 30.43 -6.62 -35.55
C HIS A 611 30.49 -7.87 -34.65
N TYR A 612 29.46 -8.71 -34.61
CA TYR A 612 29.51 -9.97 -33.85
C TYR A 612 30.59 -10.95 -34.35
N GLN A 613 30.84 -11.02 -35.65
CA GLN A 613 31.96 -11.79 -36.19
C GLN A 613 33.30 -11.25 -35.69
N ARG A 614 33.45 -9.92 -35.63
CA ARG A 614 34.64 -9.29 -35.07
C ARG A 614 34.79 -9.62 -33.58
N VAL A 615 33.72 -9.62 -32.78
CA VAL A 615 33.75 -10.10 -31.39
C VAL A 615 34.29 -11.52 -31.33
N ALA A 616 33.76 -12.46 -32.13
CA ALA A 616 34.19 -13.86 -32.13
C ALA A 616 35.63 -14.08 -32.66
N GLU A 617 36.15 -13.18 -33.50
CA GLU A 617 37.57 -13.19 -33.92
C GLU A 617 38.50 -12.78 -32.78
N ILE A 618 38.08 -11.80 -31.99
CA ILE A 618 38.85 -11.22 -30.89
C ILE A 618 38.79 -12.15 -29.66
N ASP A 619 37.59 -12.51 -29.24
CA ASP A 619 37.31 -13.46 -28.17
C ASP A 619 36.29 -14.52 -28.62
N PRO A 620 36.76 -15.69 -29.06
CA PRO A 620 35.90 -16.81 -29.44
C PRO A 620 35.05 -17.39 -28.30
N ASN A 621 35.29 -17.02 -27.05
CA ASN A 621 34.51 -17.47 -25.89
C ASN A 621 33.68 -16.34 -25.26
N PHE A 622 33.55 -15.19 -25.93
CA PHE A 622 32.71 -14.10 -25.48
C PHE A 622 31.27 -14.59 -25.32
N GLU A 623 30.68 -14.34 -24.15
CA GLU A 623 29.41 -14.92 -23.75
C GLU A 623 28.28 -14.61 -24.76
N GLY A 624 27.62 -15.64 -25.27
CA GLY A 624 26.51 -15.54 -26.20
C GLY A 624 26.87 -15.13 -27.63
N VAL A 625 28.14 -14.85 -27.97
CA VAL A 625 28.51 -14.29 -29.28
C VAL A 625 28.10 -15.20 -30.45
N TRP A 626 28.31 -16.51 -30.33
CA TRP A 626 27.95 -17.47 -31.38
C TRP A 626 26.43 -17.58 -31.56
N PHE A 627 25.66 -17.45 -30.47
CA PHE A 627 24.21 -17.37 -30.57
C PHE A 627 23.78 -16.12 -31.34
N GLN A 628 24.39 -14.96 -31.05
CA GLN A 628 24.07 -13.71 -31.75
C GLN A 628 24.43 -13.76 -33.24
N ILE A 629 25.58 -14.32 -33.62
CA ILE A 629 25.96 -14.55 -35.02
C ILE A 629 24.91 -15.43 -35.72
N GLY A 630 24.54 -16.55 -35.09
CA GLY A 630 23.53 -17.48 -35.62
C GLY A 630 22.16 -16.80 -35.79
N LEU A 631 21.76 -15.97 -34.81
CA LEU A 631 20.53 -15.19 -34.85
C LEU A 631 20.54 -14.17 -35.99
N MET A 632 21.64 -13.45 -36.19
CA MET A 632 21.77 -12.51 -37.32
C MET A 632 21.72 -13.24 -38.66
N GLN A 633 22.43 -14.36 -38.81
CA GLN A 633 22.37 -15.18 -40.03
C GLN A 633 20.96 -15.69 -40.31
N ARG A 634 20.23 -16.12 -39.28
CA ARG A 634 18.85 -16.58 -39.39
C ARG A 634 17.91 -15.44 -39.83
N ASN A 635 18.05 -14.25 -39.23
CA ASN A 635 17.26 -13.07 -39.60
C ASN A 635 17.56 -12.62 -41.05
N LEU A 636 18.81 -12.78 -41.50
CA LEU A 636 19.23 -12.60 -42.89
C LEU A 636 18.81 -13.75 -43.83
N GLN A 637 18.02 -14.71 -43.36
CA GLN A 637 17.56 -15.91 -44.09
C GLN A 637 18.70 -16.84 -44.57
N ARG A 638 19.90 -16.73 -43.98
CA ARG A 638 21.05 -17.61 -44.23
C ARG A 638 20.97 -18.85 -43.35
N PHE A 639 19.89 -19.63 -43.51
CA PHE A 639 19.54 -20.74 -42.60
C PHE A 639 20.62 -21.84 -42.50
N ALA A 640 21.36 -22.11 -43.58
CA ALA A 640 22.42 -23.11 -43.55
C ALA A 640 23.60 -22.67 -42.67
N GLU A 641 24.00 -21.39 -42.79
CA GLU A 641 25.05 -20.79 -41.96
C GLU A 641 24.60 -20.72 -40.50
N ALA A 642 23.38 -20.22 -40.25
CA ALA A 642 22.81 -20.10 -38.91
C ALA A 642 22.83 -21.44 -38.15
N ARG A 643 22.48 -22.53 -38.82
CA ARG A 643 22.51 -23.87 -38.22
C ARG A 643 23.93 -24.30 -37.83
N GLY A 644 24.91 -24.06 -38.70
CA GLY A 644 26.32 -24.33 -38.40
C GLY A 644 26.79 -23.54 -37.18
N THR A 645 26.45 -22.25 -37.13
CA THR A 645 26.82 -21.36 -36.04
C THR A 645 26.12 -21.71 -34.72
N TYR A 646 24.84 -22.08 -34.73
CA TYR A 646 24.16 -22.54 -33.51
C TYR A 646 24.74 -23.85 -32.97
N LEU A 647 25.21 -24.76 -33.84
CA LEU A 647 25.94 -25.94 -33.39
C LEU A 647 27.27 -25.56 -32.72
N GLN A 648 27.97 -24.55 -33.25
CA GLN A 648 29.16 -23.98 -32.58
C GLN A 648 28.81 -23.34 -31.24
N ALA A 649 27.69 -22.61 -31.15
CA ALA A 649 27.21 -22.03 -29.89
C ALA A 649 26.99 -23.11 -28.82
N ILE A 650 26.39 -24.25 -29.18
CA ILE A 650 26.21 -25.40 -28.27
C ILE A 650 27.55 -26.02 -27.84
N GLU A 651 28.56 -26.03 -28.70
CA GLU A 651 29.88 -26.55 -28.35
C GLU A 651 30.65 -25.64 -27.40
N ARG A 652 30.46 -24.32 -27.53
CA ARG A 652 31.14 -23.29 -26.72
C ARG A 652 30.44 -23.07 -25.38
N GLU A 653 29.12 -22.96 -25.42
CA GLU A 653 28.27 -22.65 -24.28
C GLU A 653 27.17 -23.73 -24.16
N PRO A 654 27.53 -24.95 -23.72
CA PRO A 654 26.58 -26.06 -23.67
C PRO A 654 25.41 -25.83 -22.71
N LEU A 655 25.53 -24.85 -21.81
CA LEU A 655 24.52 -24.46 -20.83
C LEU A 655 23.57 -23.36 -21.33
N ASP A 656 23.84 -22.74 -22.48
CA ASP A 656 22.90 -21.80 -23.08
C ASP A 656 21.76 -22.57 -23.77
N MET A 657 20.53 -22.37 -23.31
CA MET A 657 19.36 -23.04 -23.88
C MET A 657 18.94 -22.48 -25.25
N ARG A 658 19.26 -21.22 -25.56
CA ARG A 658 18.72 -20.49 -26.73
C ARG A 658 19.09 -21.17 -28.07
N PRO A 659 20.35 -21.61 -28.31
CA PRO A 659 20.71 -22.31 -29.54
C PRO A 659 19.96 -23.64 -29.74
N TYR A 660 19.67 -24.38 -28.68
CA TYR A 660 18.90 -25.63 -28.77
C TYR A 660 17.47 -25.36 -29.23
N SER A 661 16.85 -24.30 -28.69
CA SER A 661 15.50 -23.87 -29.06
C SER A 661 15.42 -23.45 -30.53
N GLU A 662 16.36 -22.63 -31.01
CA GLU A 662 16.40 -22.20 -32.41
C GLU A 662 16.62 -23.37 -33.37
N LEU A 663 17.58 -24.26 -33.08
CA LEU A 663 17.82 -25.45 -33.91
C LEU A 663 16.62 -26.40 -33.92
N CYS A 664 15.97 -26.61 -32.77
CA CYS A 664 14.74 -27.38 -32.68
C CYS A 664 13.67 -26.79 -33.61
N ALA A 665 13.41 -25.49 -33.53
CA ALA A 665 12.44 -24.82 -34.39
C ALA A 665 12.79 -24.95 -35.88
N MET A 666 14.08 -24.77 -36.24
CA MET A 666 14.54 -24.93 -37.62
C MET A 666 14.30 -26.34 -38.17
N TYR A 667 14.68 -27.39 -37.43
CA TYR A 667 14.46 -28.78 -37.84
C TYR A 667 12.97 -29.14 -37.91
N MET A 668 12.16 -28.62 -36.99
CA MET A 668 10.70 -28.83 -37.03
C MET A 668 10.07 -28.18 -38.27
N ASN A 669 10.49 -26.96 -38.63
CA ASN A 669 10.01 -26.28 -39.84
C ASN A 669 10.42 -27.02 -41.13
N GLU A 670 11.57 -27.68 -41.12
CA GLU A 670 12.05 -28.51 -42.23
C GLU A 670 11.44 -29.92 -42.26
N ARG A 671 10.54 -30.23 -41.31
CA ARG A 671 9.90 -31.54 -41.15
C ARG A 671 10.91 -32.66 -40.86
N GLU A 672 11.94 -32.35 -40.07
CA GLU A 672 12.94 -33.30 -39.57
C GLU A 672 12.85 -33.46 -38.03
N PRO A 673 11.73 -33.95 -37.47
CA PRO A 673 11.50 -33.97 -36.02
C PRO A 673 12.50 -34.85 -35.25
N GLU A 674 13.10 -35.84 -35.89
CA GLU A 674 14.12 -36.72 -35.31
C GLU A 674 15.40 -35.95 -35.00
N LYS A 675 15.82 -35.02 -35.87
CA LYS A 675 16.98 -34.17 -35.62
C LYS A 675 16.67 -33.11 -34.56
N ALA A 676 15.46 -32.54 -34.59
CA ALA A 676 14.99 -31.64 -33.53
C ALA A 676 15.07 -32.32 -32.16
N ARG A 677 14.61 -33.57 -32.09
CA ARG A 677 14.65 -34.39 -30.88
C ARG A 677 16.08 -34.65 -30.42
N GLU A 678 16.98 -35.02 -31.31
CA GLU A 678 18.39 -35.26 -30.98
C GLU A 678 19.04 -34.02 -30.34
N ILE A 679 18.78 -32.83 -30.90
CA ILE A 679 19.28 -31.57 -30.36
C ILE A 679 18.71 -31.28 -28.97
N VAL A 680 17.39 -31.40 -28.79
CA VAL A 680 16.76 -31.12 -27.49
C VAL A 680 17.20 -32.14 -26.43
N GLU A 681 17.33 -33.41 -26.79
CA GLU A 681 17.88 -34.45 -25.90
C GLU A 681 19.35 -34.18 -25.55
N ARG A 682 20.14 -33.62 -26.47
CA ARG A 682 21.50 -33.13 -26.16
C ARG A 682 21.46 -31.98 -25.16
N GLY A 683 20.54 -31.02 -25.34
CA GLY A 683 20.33 -29.93 -24.40
C GLY A 683 19.97 -30.42 -23.00
N LEU A 684 19.05 -31.41 -22.90
CA LEU A 684 18.66 -32.00 -21.62
C LEU A 684 19.77 -32.79 -20.92
N ARG A 685 20.76 -33.30 -21.67
CA ARG A 685 21.97 -33.91 -21.07
C ARG A 685 22.88 -32.85 -20.46
N ASN A 686 23.01 -31.69 -21.10
CA ASN A 686 23.87 -30.60 -20.65
C ASN A 686 23.21 -29.73 -19.56
N ILE A 687 21.89 -29.55 -19.65
CA ILE A 687 21.07 -28.75 -18.74
C ILE A 687 19.95 -29.66 -18.18
N PRO A 688 20.28 -30.54 -17.21
CA PRO A 688 19.28 -31.36 -16.56
C PRO A 688 18.21 -30.48 -15.90
N ARG A 689 16.95 -30.92 -15.94
CA ARG A 689 15.81 -30.21 -15.33
C ARG A 689 15.55 -28.81 -15.90
N SER A 690 15.79 -28.59 -17.19
CA SER A 690 15.28 -27.39 -17.88
C SER A 690 13.81 -27.57 -18.26
N ALA A 691 12.90 -26.82 -17.61
CA ALA A 691 11.48 -26.81 -17.95
C ALA A 691 11.25 -26.41 -19.43
N HIS A 692 12.04 -25.45 -19.94
CA HIS A 692 11.96 -24.99 -21.32
C HIS A 692 12.32 -26.10 -22.32
N LEU A 693 13.43 -26.82 -22.11
CA LEU A 693 13.83 -27.90 -23.01
C LEU A 693 12.89 -29.11 -22.94
N LEU A 694 12.34 -29.42 -21.76
CA LEU A 694 11.31 -30.45 -21.62
C LEU A 694 10.03 -30.06 -22.35
N ALA A 695 9.64 -28.79 -22.29
CA ALA A 695 8.50 -28.27 -23.05
C ALA A 695 8.73 -28.41 -24.56
N LEU A 696 9.93 -28.06 -25.07
CA LEU A 696 10.27 -28.28 -26.49
C LEU A 696 10.20 -29.76 -26.88
N LEU A 697 10.71 -30.66 -26.04
CA LEU A 697 10.64 -32.10 -26.29
C LEU A 697 9.19 -32.60 -26.34
N ALA A 698 8.34 -32.11 -25.43
CA ALA A 698 6.91 -32.41 -25.45
C ALA A 698 6.25 -31.91 -26.75
N SER A 699 6.59 -30.71 -27.22
CA SER A 699 6.12 -30.16 -28.50
C SER A 699 6.48 -31.07 -29.69
N ILE A 700 7.71 -31.58 -29.73
CA ILE A 700 8.15 -32.54 -30.77
C ILE A 700 7.31 -33.83 -30.73
N PHE A 701 7.03 -34.35 -29.53
CA PHE A 701 6.17 -35.53 -29.38
C PHE A 701 4.71 -35.25 -29.81
N MET A 702 4.20 -34.04 -29.56
CA MET A 702 2.87 -33.64 -30.02
C MET A 702 2.77 -33.59 -31.54
N GLU A 703 3.79 -33.05 -32.22
CA GLU A 703 3.84 -32.95 -33.68
C GLU A 703 4.04 -34.30 -34.36
N THR A 704 4.81 -35.21 -33.73
CA THR A 704 5.01 -36.59 -34.23
C THR A 704 3.84 -37.53 -33.88
N GLY A 705 2.88 -37.07 -33.08
CA GLY A 705 1.67 -37.81 -32.70
C GLY A 705 1.81 -38.71 -31.46
N ASP A 706 2.96 -38.71 -30.78
CA ASP A 706 3.17 -39.44 -29.52
C ASP A 706 2.63 -38.64 -28.32
N LEU A 707 1.29 -38.50 -28.26
CA LEU A 707 0.62 -37.71 -27.21
C LEU A 707 0.87 -38.25 -25.79
N ARG A 708 1.18 -39.55 -25.65
CA ARG A 708 1.49 -40.15 -24.34
C ARG A 708 2.81 -39.62 -23.79
N ARG A 709 3.88 -39.64 -24.61
CA ARG A 709 5.16 -39.08 -24.19
C ARG A 709 5.09 -37.58 -24.02
N ALA A 710 4.40 -36.87 -24.91
CA ALA A 710 4.15 -35.44 -24.75
C ALA A 710 3.54 -35.11 -23.38
N GLN A 711 2.52 -35.85 -22.96
CA GLN A 711 1.87 -35.64 -21.66
C GLN A 711 2.81 -35.88 -20.48
N SER A 712 3.60 -36.96 -20.53
CA SER A 712 4.57 -37.27 -19.48
C SER A 712 5.66 -36.19 -19.37
N THR A 713 6.29 -35.85 -20.50
CA THR A 713 7.39 -34.89 -20.52
C THR A 713 6.93 -33.48 -20.15
N LEU A 714 5.72 -33.09 -20.55
CA LEU A 714 5.16 -31.80 -20.17
C LEU A 714 4.80 -31.72 -18.68
N ALA A 715 4.42 -32.85 -18.05
CA ALA A 715 4.20 -32.89 -16.60
C ALA A 715 5.51 -32.69 -15.83
N GLU A 716 6.62 -33.29 -16.29
CA GLU A 716 7.95 -33.04 -15.72
C GLU A 716 8.36 -31.56 -15.84
N ALA A 717 8.04 -30.90 -16.94
CA ALA A 717 8.30 -29.46 -17.11
C ALA A 717 7.50 -28.60 -16.11
N GLU A 718 6.24 -28.96 -15.84
CA GLU A 718 5.38 -28.26 -14.87
C GLU A 718 5.84 -28.42 -13.43
N GLU A 719 6.37 -29.58 -13.07
CA GLU A 719 6.95 -29.80 -11.74
C GLU A 719 8.15 -28.88 -11.47
N ILE A 720 8.85 -28.46 -12.53
CA ILE A 720 9.99 -27.55 -12.44
C ILE A 720 9.52 -26.10 -12.47
N ASP A 721 8.72 -25.73 -13.48
CA ASP A 721 8.15 -24.38 -13.60
C ASP A 721 6.80 -24.40 -14.34
N ALA A 722 5.72 -24.47 -13.57
CA ALA A 722 4.35 -24.40 -14.08
C ALA A 722 3.93 -23.01 -14.59
N LYS A 723 4.68 -21.95 -14.28
CA LYS A 723 4.36 -20.58 -14.69
C LYS A 723 5.04 -20.19 -16.01
N LEU A 724 5.96 -21.01 -16.49
CA LEU A 724 6.65 -20.75 -17.74
C LEU A 724 5.67 -20.75 -18.92
N GLU A 725 5.71 -19.68 -19.74
CA GLU A 725 4.72 -19.42 -20.80
C GLU A 725 4.62 -20.56 -21.83
N ILE A 726 5.76 -21.13 -22.25
CA ILE A 726 5.79 -22.26 -23.20
C ILE A 726 5.13 -23.51 -22.61
N VAL A 727 5.28 -23.74 -21.31
CA VAL A 727 4.69 -24.90 -20.60
C VAL A 727 3.17 -24.76 -20.59
N GLN A 728 2.66 -23.58 -20.21
CA GLN A 728 1.22 -23.28 -20.20
C GLN A 728 0.61 -23.39 -21.60
N SER A 729 1.27 -22.79 -22.60
CA SER A 729 0.82 -22.79 -23.99
C SER A 729 0.72 -24.20 -24.58
N LEU A 730 1.74 -25.04 -24.33
CA LEU A 730 1.73 -26.42 -24.80
C LEU A 730 0.73 -27.29 -24.04
N ARG A 731 0.46 -27.01 -22.76
CA ARG A 731 -0.57 -27.73 -21.99
C ARG A 731 -1.95 -27.48 -22.57
N ASP A 732 -2.26 -26.23 -22.90
CA ASP A 732 -3.52 -25.87 -23.52
C ASP A 732 -3.68 -26.48 -24.91
N GLU A 733 -2.61 -26.52 -25.70
CA GLU A 733 -2.62 -27.20 -27.01
C GLU A 733 -2.78 -28.72 -26.87
N LEU A 734 -2.09 -29.37 -25.93
CA LEU A 734 -2.22 -30.81 -25.69
C LEU A 734 -3.64 -31.17 -25.25
N ASN A 735 -4.23 -30.38 -24.34
CA ASN A 735 -5.61 -30.54 -23.91
C ASN A 735 -6.60 -30.40 -25.08
N ARG A 736 -6.33 -29.52 -26.05
CA ARG A 736 -7.13 -29.39 -27.27
C ARG A 736 -6.98 -30.61 -28.18
N ARG A 737 -5.78 -31.16 -28.34
CA ARG A 737 -5.54 -32.38 -29.14
C ARG A 737 -6.17 -33.63 -28.54
N LEU A 738 -6.17 -33.77 -27.21
CA LEU A 738 -6.77 -34.90 -26.51
C LEU A 738 -8.31 -34.88 -26.51
N LYS A 739 -8.93 -33.72 -26.77
CA LYS A 739 -10.40 -33.56 -26.87
C LYS A 739 -10.94 -33.81 -28.29
N LYS A 740 -10.09 -33.85 -29.31
CA LYS A 740 -10.42 -34.22 -30.68
C LYS A 740 -10.24 -35.72 -30.87
#